data_AF-A0A7C4W6C0-F1
#
_entry.id   AF-A0A7C4W6C0-F1
#
_cell.length_a   1.000
_cell.length_b   1.000
_cell.length_c   1.000
_cell.angle_alpha   90.00
_cell.angle_beta   90.00
_cell.angle_gamma   90.00
#
_symmetry.space_group_name_H-M   'P 1'
#
loop_
_entity.id
_entity.type
_entity.pdbx_description
1 polymer ?
#
loop_
_entity_poly.entity_id
_entity_poly.type
_entity_poly.pdbx_seq_one_letter_code
_entity_poly.pdbx_strand_id
1 'polypeptide(L)'
;MSKALTMILIMFITASFFPYTVNAQIEISRIGESYAYSYRQLSGIRLLTPIADLLSGPVWLRLQGIDIYEPSISLSASPSPIGGLPIKLPYRVPSPKFSRNLLISIDVSRIPYQAETSIAVNPNNPENIVIGMNDYGVYAPSAYVSIDGGERWDGPFAMTPLLKDDYGSDVSLAFDRSGRVYFAYMSIGYKYVIANRVVFGDEKASIVVSRSDDGGFKWNPPRVAAVGDIYAHANEIVIVFLDRPRIAIGPDPVNPDRDRIYVTYTEFILNYPLIPEYPYVLAPIISVTIKLVYSTDGGETWSLPKPVSPTYSHILGEERRRIVQGSNPKVGRDGTLYVAYYDSLDDGPWDGLFAPTIVKSMDGGNTFTKPIHVDHILEMDYELPPTLFRAWVSMMPQIDIGPDGEVYLVVAAKPDDSDIFFYRSLDRGETWSLARRLNDDKTNRDQFLPAIAVSPNGTIHVSWADRRDDPKDIEYHIYYTRSIDRGETWLENTRVTDYPSNPNYGLYLYIGDYFSIAAIDEEVYVSWTDTRLGGPGSPNMKIGFARTRHIPLPTILISPPSGHAGQEITIIGENFIPEGVVYLRVGDAYLSTIRTDREGKFQSKFFMPILSEGPYRIEAIDTSGNRAETYFYCELGLDTVKKEIDSMKKEYEKMLEKVMSRNMSIVGDKSYENVFEATKMLIDKISWLESELTYLRNVSYLVTALLAALCIVFLLFWKRQRIEKK
;
A
#
# COMPACT_ATOMS: atom_id res chain seq x y z
N MET A 1 -66.82 8.72 -0.43
CA MET A 1 -66.51 7.36 0.05
C MET A 1 -65.57 6.56 -0.86
N SER A 2 -65.61 6.66 -2.21
CA SER A 2 -64.63 5.94 -3.04
C SER A 2 -63.19 6.46 -2.92
N LYS A 3 -62.97 7.75 -2.68
CA LYS A 3 -61.63 8.32 -2.46
C LYS A 3 -61.00 8.00 -1.09
N ALA A 4 -61.81 7.61 -0.10
CA ALA A 4 -61.31 7.19 1.21
C ALA A 4 -60.92 5.70 1.23
N LEU A 5 -61.61 4.87 0.43
CA LEU A 5 -61.26 3.45 0.26
C LEU A 5 -59.94 3.26 -0.52
N THR A 6 -59.66 4.13 -1.50
CA THR A 6 -58.40 4.07 -2.26
C THR A 6 -57.20 4.46 -1.39
N MET A 7 -57.38 5.35 -0.42
CA MET A 7 -56.30 5.77 0.49
C MET A 7 -56.00 4.72 1.57
N ILE A 8 -57.03 4.00 2.06
CA ILE A 8 -56.86 2.88 2.99
C ILE A 8 -56.19 1.68 2.30
N LEU A 9 -56.52 1.41 1.03
CA LEU A 9 -55.85 0.35 0.26
C LEU A 9 -54.38 0.69 0.00
N ILE A 10 -54.04 1.97 -0.26
CA ILE A 10 -52.66 2.42 -0.44
C ILE A 10 -51.89 2.37 0.90
N MET A 11 -52.52 2.71 2.04
CA MET A 11 -51.90 2.58 3.37
C MET A 11 -51.68 1.13 3.81
N PHE A 12 -52.53 0.18 3.40
CA PHE A 12 -52.29 -1.26 3.65
C PHE A 12 -51.17 -1.82 2.75
N ILE A 13 -51.02 -1.31 1.53
CA ILE A 13 -49.95 -1.71 0.61
C ILE A 13 -48.59 -1.11 1.02
N THR A 14 -48.56 0.09 1.62
CA THR A 14 -47.31 0.70 2.12
C THR A 14 -46.90 0.25 3.52
N ALA A 15 -47.80 -0.34 4.31
CA ALA A 15 -47.48 -0.95 5.61
C ALA A 15 -46.91 -2.37 5.51
N SER A 16 -46.80 -2.93 4.29
CA SER A 16 -46.21 -4.25 4.04
C SER A 16 -44.71 -4.21 3.70
N PHE A 17 -44.10 -3.02 3.70
CA PHE A 17 -42.69 -2.80 3.33
C PHE A 17 -41.91 -2.10 4.45
N PHE A 18 -41.76 -2.75 5.61
CA PHE A 18 -40.61 -2.54 6.51
C PHE A 18 -40.42 -3.80 7.39
N PRO A 19 -39.27 -4.49 7.33
CA PRO A 19 -39.04 -5.70 8.11
C PRO A 19 -38.46 -5.37 9.50
N TYR A 20 -39.13 -5.84 10.55
CA TYR A 20 -38.49 -6.08 11.86
C TYR A 20 -37.89 -7.50 11.86
N THR A 21 -36.57 -7.52 11.77
CA THR A 21 -35.60 -8.28 12.59
C THR A 21 -35.76 -9.78 12.88
N VAL A 22 -34.60 -10.44 12.79
CA VAL A 22 -34.19 -11.72 13.43
C VAL A 22 -34.63 -13.00 12.70
N ASN A 23 -33.85 -13.37 11.66
CA ASN A 23 -33.45 -14.76 11.30
C ASN A 23 -32.85 -14.90 9.88
N ALA A 24 -32.21 -13.87 9.32
CA ALA A 24 -31.59 -13.92 7.99
C ALA A 24 -30.05 -13.92 8.04
N GLN A 25 -29.45 -14.60 9.02
CA GLN A 25 -27.99 -14.75 9.14
C GLN A 25 -27.48 -16.15 8.74
N ILE A 26 -28.32 -17.00 8.17
CA ILE A 26 -27.94 -18.38 7.77
C ILE A 26 -28.17 -18.66 6.27
N GLU A 27 -28.77 -17.75 5.49
CA GLU A 27 -29.02 -17.94 4.04
C GLU A 27 -28.28 -16.96 3.11
N ILE A 28 -27.30 -16.21 3.61
CA ILE A 28 -26.48 -15.30 2.78
C ILE A 28 -25.25 -16.01 2.17
N SER A 29 -24.90 -17.22 2.63
CA SER A 29 -23.78 -18.01 2.07
C SER A 29 -24.08 -18.69 0.72
N ARG A 30 -25.33 -18.64 0.22
CA ARG A 30 -25.72 -19.25 -1.07
C ARG A 30 -26.23 -18.28 -2.12
N ILE A 31 -26.20 -16.97 -1.85
CA ILE A 31 -26.66 -15.94 -2.79
C ILE A 31 -25.48 -15.22 -3.48
N GLY A 32 -24.24 -15.48 -3.04
CA GLY A 32 -23.00 -14.96 -3.63
C GLY A 32 -22.71 -15.43 -5.07
N GLU A 33 -23.29 -16.55 -5.53
CA GLU A 33 -23.05 -17.07 -6.89
C GLU A 33 -23.81 -16.33 -8.00
N SER A 34 -24.79 -15.48 -7.66
CA SER A 34 -25.75 -14.95 -8.66
C SER A 34 -25.60 -13.47 -9.01
N TYR A 35 -24.79 -12.70 -8.27
CA TYR A 35 -24.64 -11.25 -8.51
C TYR A 35 -23.34 -10.83 -9.21
N ALA A 36 -22.36 -11.73 -9.39
CA ALA A 36 -21.15 -11.49 -10.18
C ALA A 36 -21.33 -11.69 -11.70
N TYR A 37 -22.51 -12.11 -12.16
CA TYR A 37 -22.75 -12.50 -13.56
C TYR A 37 -23.25 -11.39 -14.50
N SER A 38 -23.23 -10.11 -14.09
CA SER A 38 -23.93 -9.07 -14.83
C SER A 38 -23.12 -7.85 -15.27
N TYR A 39 -21.86 -7.99 -15.70
CA TYR A 39 -21.27 -7.03 -16.65
C TYR A 39 -20.38 -7.74 -17.69
N ARG A 40 -20.78 -7.62 -18.96
CA ARG A 40 -20.27 -8.29 -20.19
C ARG A 40 -20.67 -9.75 -20.41
N GLN A 41 -21.96 -9.92 -20.72
CA GLN A 41 -22.36 -10.82 -21.79
C GLN A 41 -21.80 -10.33 -23.14
N LEU A 42 -20.52 -10.63 -23.41
CA LEU A 42 -20.20 -11.16 -24.73
C LEU A 42 -20.42 -12.67 -24.58
N SER A 43 -21.46 -13.16 -25.23
CA SER A 43 -21.88 -14.56 -25.28
C SER A 43 -20.75 -15.48 -25.79
N GLY A 44 -19.84 -15.88 -24.89
CA GLY A 44 -18.72 -16.77 -25.15
C GLY A 44 -18.30 -17.51 -23.89
N ILE A 45 -17.85 -18.75 -24.06
CA ILE A 45 -17.32 -19.59 -22.97
C ILE A 45 -15.98 -18.99 -22.51
N ARG A 46 -15.85 -18.67 -21.22
CA ARG A 46 -14.54 -18.37 -20.58
C ARG A 46 -13.84 -19.69 -20.31
N LEU A 47 -12.70 -19.89 -20.95
CA LEU A 47 -11.91 -21.10 -20.89
C LEU A 47 -10.87 -21.09 -19.76
N LEU A 48 -10.63 -19.96 -19.09
CA LEU A 48 -9.78 -19.92 -17.89
C LEU A 48 -10.54 -20.13 -16.58
N THR A 49 -11.88 -20.10 -16.60
CA THR A 49 -12.72 -20.27 -15.41
C THR A 49 -12.34 -21.46 -14.52
N PRO A 50 -11.99 -22.65 -15.06
CA PRO A 50 -11.67 -23.82 -14.23
C PRO A 50 -10.43 -23.67 -13.33
N ILE A 51 -9.56 -22.70 -13.62
CA ILE A 51 -8.39 -22.39 -12.80
C ILE A 51 -8.47 -20.99 -12.18
N ALA A 52 -9.63 -20.33 -12.23
CA ALA A 52 -9.78 -18.93 -11.85
C ALA A 52 -9.18 -18.65 -10.47
N ASP A 53 -9.51 -19.44 -9.45
CA ASP A 53 -9.06 -19.23 -8.07
C ASP A 53 -7.55 -19.43 -7.85
N LEU A 54 -6.85 -20.01 -8.84
CA LEU A 54 -5.41 -20.20 -8.80
C LEU A 54 -4.64 -19.01 -9.39
N LEU A 55 -5.23 -18.23 -10.29
CA LEU A 55 -4.53 -17.15 -11.00
C LEU A 55 -4.25 -15.93 -10.11
N SER A 56 -3.30 -15.07 -10.51
CA SER A 56 -2.99 -13.79 -9.85
C SER A 56 -3.65 -12.57 -10.50
N GLY A 57 -3.66 -11.47 -9.73
CA GLY A 57 -3.66 -10.12 -10.27
C GLY A 57 -4.86 -9.77 -11.17
N PRO A 58 -4.65 -9.03 -12.26
CA PRO A 58 -5.73 -8.51 -13.11
C PRO A 58 -6.54 -9.59 -13.81
N VAL A 59 -5.94 -10.75 -14.12
CA VAL A 59 -6.64 -11.88 -14.77
C VAL A 59 -7.62 -12.50 -13.77
N TRP A 60 -7.16 -12.76 -12.54
CA TRP A 60 -8.04 -13.21 -11.46
C TRP A 60 -9.18 -12.21 -11.22
N LEU A 61 -8.87 -10.92 -11.05
CA LEU A 61 -9.88 -9.86 -10.86
C LEU A 61 -10.94 -9.86 -11.96
N ARG A 62 -10.53 -9.97 -13.23
CA ARG A 62 -11.44 -10.00 -14.38
C ARG A 62 -12.34 -11.24 -14.37
N LEU A 63 -11.82 -12.40 -13.96
CA LEU A 63 -12.60 -13.62 -13.79
C LEU A 63 -13.60 -13.52 -12.63
N GLN A 64 -13.30 -12.71 -11.60
CA GLN A 64 -14.23 -12.33 -10.54
C GLN A 64 -15.21 -11.21 -10.93
N GLY A 65 -15.20 -10.77 -12.21
CA GLY A 65 -16.09 -9.71 -12.73
C GLY A 65 -15.60 -8.28 -12.49
N ILE A 66 -14.34 -8.10 -12.08
CA ILE A 66 -13.71 -6.80 -11.81
C ILE A 66 -12.67 -6.52 -12.91
N ASP A 67 -13.07 -5.77 -13.94
CA ASP A 67 -12.13 -5.32 -14.97
C ASP A 67 -11.59 -3.92 -14.64
N ILE A 68 -10.34 -3.87 -14.21
CA ILE A 68 -9.64 -2.64 -13.84
C ILE A 68 -9.32 -1.73 -15.04
N TYR A 69 -9.18 -2.28 -16.25
CA TYR A 69 -8.82 -1.50 -17.44
C TYR A 69 -10.04 -1.02 -18.21
N GLU A 70 -11.23 -1.43 -17.79
CA GLU A 70 -12.48 -1.00 -18.39
C GLU A 70 -13.26 -0.06 -17.48
N PRO A 71 -13.77 1.06 -18.02
CA PRO A 71 -14.32 2.14 -17.22
C PRO A 71 -15.69 1.77 -16.63
N SER A 72 -15.68 1.10 -15.49
CA SER A 72 -16.77 1.18 -14.53
C SER A 72 -16.47 2.34 -13.57
N ILE A 73 -17.45 3.20 -13.31
CA ILE A 73 -17.34 4.36 -12.39
C ILE A 73 -16.95 3.90 -10.95
N SER A 74 -17.16 2.62 -10.63
CA SER A 74 -16.88 2.01 -9.33
C SER A 74 -15.40 1.80 -8.99
N LEU A 75 -14.50 1.75 -9.97
CA LEU A 75 -13.06 1.52 -9.74
C LEU A 75 -12.24 2.81 -9.72
N SER A 76 -12.80 3.91 -10.22
CA SER A 76 -12.18 5.22 -10.08
C SER A 76 -12.31 5.71 -8.65
N ALA A 77 -11.20 6.11 -8.03
CA ALA A 77 -11.31 6.87 -6.79
C ALA A 77 -12.00 8.20 -7.09
N SER A 78 -13.04 8.54 -6.33
CA SER A 78 -13.51 9.92 -6.30
C SER A 78 -12.31 10.80 -5.92
N PRO A 79 -12.02 11.90 -6.64
CA PRO A 79 -11.03 12.86 -6.16
C PRO A 79 -11.44 13.20 -4.73
N SER A 80 -10.50 13.11 -3.78
CA SER A 80 -10.77 13.40 -2.37
C SER A 80 -11.61 14.68 -2.31
N PRO A 81 -12.75 14.69 -1.61
CA PRO A 81 -13.64 15.82 -1.64
C PRO A 81 -12.85 17.06 -1.24
N ILE A 82 -12.85 18.08 -2.10
CA ILE A 82 -12.30 19.43 -1.90
C ILE A 82 -13.04 20.18 -0.75
N GLY A 83 -13.70 19.47 0.17
CA GLY A 83 -14.64 20.04 1.14
C GLY A 83 -14.79 19.26 2.44
N GLY A 84 -13.75 18.57 2.91
CA GLY A 84 -13.69 17.97 4.25
C GLY A 84 -12.33 18.25 4.90
N LEU A 85 -12.24 18.11 6.24
CA LEU A 85 -11.00 18.35 6.99
C LEU A 85 -9.78 17.70 6.27
N PRO A 86 -8.69 18.44 6.03
CA PRO A 86 -7.71 18.06 5.01
C PRO A 86 -6.90 16.78 5.23
N ILE A 87 -6.82 16.26 6.45
CA ILE A 87 -6.11 15.02 6.78
C ILE A 87 -6.95 14.20 7.77
N LYS A 88 -7.23 12.94 7.41
CA LYS A 88 -7.85 11.94 8.30
C LYS A 88 -6.83 11.17 9.15
N LEU A 89 -5.54 11.25 8.80
CA LEU A 89 -4.48 10.48 9.44
C LEU A 89 -3.97 11.17 10.73
N PRO A 90 -4.06 10.52 11.90
CA PRO A 90 -3.52 11.03 13.16
C PRO A 90 -1.99 11.13 13.14
N TYR A 91 -1.41 11.65 14.23
CA TYR A 91 0.03 11.74 14.39
C TYR A 91 0.69 10.35 14.37
N ARG A 92 1.75 10.21 13.57
CA ARG A 92 2.49 8.97 13.37
C ARG A 92 3.79 9.03 14.18
N VAL A 93 4.04 8.04 15.03
CA VAL A 93 5.32 7.86 15.70
C VAL A 93 5.96 6.61 15.12
N PRO A 94 7.00 6.73 14.28
CA PRO A 94 7.73 5.57 13.80
C PRO A 94 8.26 4.73 14.96
N SER A 95 8.32 3.42 14.76
CA SER A 95 9.05 2.53 15.67
C SER A 95 10.50 3.03 15.80
N PRO A 96 11.11 3.05 17.00
CA PRO A 96 12.51 3.46 17.14
C PRO A 96 13.49 2.52 16.41
N LYS A 97 13.02 1.37 15.92
CA LYS A 97 13.81 0.35 15.23
C LYS A 97 13.76 0.45 13.69
N PHE A 98 12.84 1.24 13.13
CA PHE A 98 12.68 1.42 11.69
C PHE A 98 12.54 2.92 11.36
N SER A 99 12.88 3.29 10.13
CA SER A 99 12.64 4.61 9.59
C SER A 99 11.15 4.96 9.61
N ARG A 100 10.83 6.25 9.45
CA ARG A 100 9.47 6.64 9.06
C ARG A 100 9.02 5.86 7.84
N ASN A 101 7.72 5.58 7.76
CA ASN A 101 7.15 4.94 6.57
C ASN A 101 7.03 5.96 5.44
N LEU A 102 7.52 5.61 4.26
CA LEU A 102 7.31 6.35 3.02
C LEU A 102 6.25 5.65 2.17
N LEU A 103 5.45 6.43 1.44
CA LEU A 103 4.62 5.93 0.35
C LEU A 103 5.36 6.24 -0.95
N ILE A 104 5.87 5.21 -1.63
CA ILE A 104 6.76 5.40 -2.77
C ILE A 104 6.00 5.58 -4.09
N SER A 105 4.81 4.96 -4.21
CA SER A 105 4.05 4.97 -5.45
C SER A 105 3.19 6.22 -5.60
N ILE A 106 3.10 6.72 -6.83
CA ILE A 106 2.30 7.92 -7.17
C ILE A 106 1.13 7.54 -8.08
N ASP A 107 0.03 8.29 -7.99
CA ASP A 107 -1.13 8.06 -8.86
C ASP A 107 -0.90 8.74 -10.20
N VAL A 108 -0.72 7.94 -11.25
CA VAL A 108 -0.57 8.42 -12.64
C VAL A 108 -1.87 8.37 -13.44
N SER A 109 -2.93 7.80 -12.88
CA SER A 109 -4.27 7.77 -13.48
C SER A 109 -5.37 7.86 -12.40
N ARG A 110 -6.63 7.67 -12.80
CA ARG A 110 -7.79 7.65 -11.87
C ARG A 110 -7.94 6.33 -11.11
N ILE A 111 -7.05 5.37 -11.36
CA ILE A 111 -7.01 4.04 -10.76
C ILE A 111 -5.80 4.03 -9.80
N PRO A 112 -5.99 4.35 -8.51
CA PRO A 112 -4.89 4.58 -7.59
C PRO A 112 -4.53 3.30 -6.83
N TYR A 113 -4.26 2.24 -7.59
CA TYR A 113 -4.01 0.91 -7.05
C TYR A 113 -2.61 0.46 -7.44
N GLN A 114 -1.73 0.39 -6.45
CA GLN A 114 -0.45 -0.31 -6.56
C GLN A 114 -0.40 -1.43 -5.53
N ALA A 115 0.02 -2.62 -5.96
CA ALA A 115 0.09 -3.82 -5.14
C ALA A 115 1.24 -4.72 -5.62
N GLU A 116 1.46 -5.83 -4.91
CA GLU A 116 2.44 -6.86 -5.27
C GLU A 116 3.86 -6.33 -5.45
N THR A 117 4.60 -6.26 -4.36
CA THR A 117 5.94 -5.68 -4.41
C THR A 117 7.00 -6.73 -4.71
N SER A 118 8.06 -6.34 -5.41
CA SER A 118 9.34 -7.03 -5.40
C SER A 118 10.44 -6.00 -5.16
N ILE A 119 11.31 -6.24 -4.19
CA ILE A 119 12.44 -5.36 -3.88
C ILE A 119 13.75 -6.07 -4.21
N ALA A 120 14.65 -5.35 -4.87
CA ALA A 120 16.01 -5.81 -5.14
C ALA A 120 17.00 -4.68 -4.82
N VAL A 121 18.15 -5.06 -4.24
CA VAL A 121 19.20 -4.12 -3.86
C VAL A 121 20.45 -4.45 -4.64
N ASN A 122 21.13 -3.44 -5.15
CA ASN A 122 22.32 -3.62 -5.96
C ASN A 122 23.48 -4.15 -5.08
N PRO A 123 24.03 -5.34 -5.38
CA PRO A 123 25.09 -5.94 -4.55
C PRO A 123 26.39 -5.13 -4.54
N ASN A 124 26.59 -4.25 -5.53
CA ASN A 124 27.77 -3.40 -5.64
C ASN A 124 27.54 -1.98 -5.10
N ASN A 125 26.28 -1.60 -4.85
CA ASN A 125 25.91 -0.30 -4.32
C ASN A 125 24.63 -0.39 -3.48
N PRO A 126 24.74 -0.59 -2.15
CA PRO A 126 23.66 -0.55 -1.17
C PRO A 126 22.67 0.62 -1.30
N GLU A 127 23.12 1.76 -1.82
CA GLU A 127 22.29 2.95 -1.99
C GLU A 127 21.36 2.84 -3.21
N ASN A 128 21.66 1.95 -4.16
CA ASN A 128 20.82 1.69 -5.31
C ASN A 128 19.82 0.55 -5.03
N ILE A 129 18.55 0.94 -4.85
CA ILE A 129 17.43 0.04 -4.58
C ILE A 129 16.40 0.18 -5.68
N VAL A 130 15.84 -0.94 -6.14
CA VAL A 130 14.74 -0.96 -7.11
C VAL A 130 13.56 -1.71 -6.50
N ILE A 131 12.39 -1.08 -6.51
CA ILE A 131 11.12 -1.71 -6.15
C ILE A 131 10.25 -1.78 -7.40
N GLY A 132 9.82 -2.99 -7.74
CA GLY A 132 8.84 -3.25 -8.77
C GLY A 132 7.47 -3.50 -8.15
N MET A 133 6.40 -3.11 -8.83
CA MET A 133 5.03 -3.28 -8.38
C MET A 133 4.06 -3.47 -9.55
N ASN A 134 2.95 -4.17 -9.31
CA ASN A 134 1.79 -4.02 -10.18
C ASN A 134 1.22 -2.63 -10.00
N ASP A 135 1.22 -1.84 -11.06
CA ASP A 135 0.67 -0.49 -11.08
C ASP A 135 -0.52 -0.45 -12.03
N TYR A 136 -1.71 -0.54 -11.46
CA TYR A 136 -2.95 -0.55 -12.22
C TYR A 136 -3.32 0.83 -12.78
N GLY A 137 -2.53 1.86 -12.47
CA GLY A 137 -2.60 3.16 -13.11
C GLY A 137 -2.09 3.15 -14.55
N VAL A 138 -1.31 2.15 -14.94
CA VAL A 138 -0.72 1.93 -16.26
C VAL A 138 -1.00 0.49 -16.74
N TYR A 139 -0.68 0.17 -18.00
CA TYR A 139 -0.97 -1.15 -18.58
C TYR A 139 0.07 -2.23 -18.22
N ALA A 140 1.10 -1.95 -17.43
CA ALA A 140 2.12 -2.93 -17.07
C ALA A 140 2.78 -2.56 -15.74
N PRO A 141 3.45 -3.52 -15.06
CA PRO A 141 4.18 -3.23 -13.83
C PRO A 141 5.16 -2.07 -13.98
N SER A 142 5.42 -1.35 -12.89
CA SER A 142 6.34 -0.22 -12.88
C SER A 142 7.45 -0.42 -11.86
N ALA A 143 8.61 0.19 -12.15
CA ALA A 143 9.76 0.25 -11.24
C ALA A 143 9.88 1.64 -10.61
N TYR A 144 10.33 1.67 -9.37
CA TYR A 144 10.79 2.86 -8.65
C TYR A 144 12.23 2.64 -8.20
N VAL A 145 13.05 3.68 -8.31
CA VAL A 145 14.49 3.61 -8.08
C VAL A 145 14.88 4.58 -6.98
N SER A 146 15.71 4.13 -6.04
CA SER A 146 16.44 4.98 -5.11
C SER A 146 17.93 4.85 -5.37
N ILE A 147 18.67 5.94 -5.15
CA ILE A 147 20.14 6.01 -5.21
C ILE A 147 20.74 6.59 -3.90
N ASP A 148 19.92 6.70 -2.86
CA ASP A 148 20.27 7.21 -1.52
C ASP A 148 19.76 6.28 -0.40
N GLY A 149 19.64 4.98 -0.72
CA GLY A 149 19.29 3.95 0.25
C GLY A 149 17.83 4.00 0.69
N GLY A 150 16.95 4.57 -0.15
CA GLY A 150 15.51 4.61 0.05
C GLY A 150 14.99 5.88 0.73
N GLU A 151 15.80 6.95 0.81
CA GLU A 151 15.32 8.25 1.31
C GLU A 151 14.45 8.96 0.26
N ARG A 152 14.82 8.84 -1.02
CA ARG A 152 14.10 9.38 -2.17
C ARG A 152 13.91 8.32 -3.24
N TRP A 153 12.86 8.49 -4.03
CA TRP A 153 12.44 7.55 -5.05
C TRP A 153 12.05 8.27 -6.33
N ASP A 154 12.60 7.82 -7.45
CA ASP A 154 12.24 8.23 -8.81
C ASP A 154 11.37 7.16 -9.46
N GLY A 155 10.33 7.58 -10.19
CA GLY A 155 9.40 6.71 -10.90
C GLY A 155 8.04 7.36 -11.14
N PRO A 156 7.06 6.64 -11.71
CA PRO A 156 7.15 5.25 -12.14
C PRO A 156 7.90 5.11 -13.48
N PHE A 157 8.78 4.12 -13.56
CA PHE A 157 9.33 3.61 -14.83
C PHE A 157 8.49 2.41 -15.27
N ALA A 158 7.44 2.65 -16.04
CA ALA A 158 6.53 1.61 -16.49
C ALA A 158 7.20 0.66 -17.49
N MET A 159 6.98 -0.64 -17.31
CA MET A 159 7.35 -1.66 -18.31
C MET A 159 6.41 -1.58 -19.52
N THR A 160 6.74 -2.34 -20.56
CA THR A 160 5.87 -2.48 -21.75
C THR A 160 5.52 -3.95 -21.96
N PRO A 161 4.25 -4.32 -22.20
CA PRO A 161 3.93 -5.68 -22.63
C PRO A 161 4.47 -5.95 -24.05
N LEU A 162 4.36 -7.18 -24.53
CA LEU A 162 4.66 -7.52 -25.92
C LEU A 162 3.71 -6.75 -26.86
N LEU A 163 4.16 -6.44 -28.07
CA LEU A 163 3.43 -5.59 -29.02
C LEU A 163 2.00 -6.04 -29.35
N LYS A 164 1.69 -7.33 -29.19
CA LYS A 164 0.37 -7.92 -29.49
C LYS A 164 -0.43 -8.28 -28.22
N ASP A 165 0.11 -7.94 -27.07
CA ASP A 165 -0.49 -8.19 -25.77
C ASP A 165 -1.02 -6.86 -25.20
N ASP A 166 -1.98 -6.97 -24.29
CA ASP A 166 -2.81 -5.86 -23.86
C ASP A 166 -2.25 -5.19 -22.60
N TYR A 167 -1.73 -6.00 -21.66
CA TYR A 167 -1.22 -5.50 -20.38
C TYR A 167 -0.21 -6.48 -19.75
N GLY A 168 0.34 -6.12 -18.59
CA GLY A 168 1.21 -6.98 -17.80
C GLY A 168 0.81 -7.07 -16.33
N SER A 169 1.35 -8.08 -15.64
CA SER A 169 1.16 -8.33 -14.20
C SER A 169 2.33 -9.14 -13.65
N ASP A 170 2.35 -9.31 -12.34
CA ASP A 170 3.19 -10.18 -11.53
C ASP A 170 4.66 -9.84 -11.67
N VAL A 171 5.25 -9.36 -10.59
CA VAL A 171 6.57 -8.73 -10.64
C VAL A 171 7.58 -9.51 -9.81
N SER A 172 8.76 -9.71 -10.39
CA SER A 172 9.92 -10.22 -9.67
C SER A 172 11.20 -9.55 -10.18
N LEU A 173 12.01 -9.05 -9.25
CA LEU A 173 13.27 -8.37 -9.51
C LEU A 173 14.47 -9.14 -8.95
N ALA A 174 15.59 -9.07 -9.66
CA ALA A 174 16.89 -9.47 -9.13
C ALA A 174 18.02 -8.66 -9.77
N PHE A 175 19.03 -8.34 -8.98
CA PHE A 175 20.31 -7.87 -9.48
C PHE A 175 21.24 -9.04 -9.78
N ASP A 176 22.03 -8.91 -10.84
CA ASP A 176 23.20 -9.74 -11.03
C ASP A 176 24.42 -9.16 -10.27
N ARG A 177 25.50 -9.95 -10.16
CA ARG A 177 26.75 -9.53 -9.49
C ARG A 177 27.46 -8.38 -10.18
N SER A 178 27.11 -8.04 -11.41
CA SER A 178 27.65 -6.85 -12.12
C SER A 178 26.87 -5.57 -11.81
N GLY A 179 25.75 -5.66 -11.12
CA GLY A 179 24.88 -4.52 -10.78
C GLY A 179 23.84 -4.19 -11.85
N ARG A 180 23.59 -5.09 -12.81
CA ARG A 180 22.45 -4.99 -13.73
C ARG A 180 21.21 -5.54 -13.05
N VAL A 181 20.07 -4.89 -13.24
CA VAL A 181 18.78 -5.32 -12.67
C VAL A 181 17.89 -5.89 -13.75
N TYR A 182 17.21 -6.99 -13.42
CA TYR A 182 16.30 -7.72 -14.28
C TYR A 182 14.91 -7.71 -13.68
N PHE A 183 13.90 -7.50 -14.52
CA PHE A 183 12.49 -7.42 -14.18
C PHE A 183 11.75 -8.50 -14.96
N ALA A 184 11.37 -9.57 -14.27
CA ALA A 184 10.51 -10.62 -14.81
C ALA A 184 9.04 -10.30 -14.54
N TYR A 185 8.20 -10.44 -15.56
CA TYR A 185 6.76 -10.20 -15.44
C TYR A 185 5.96 -10.94 -16.52
N MET A 186 4.66 -11.01 -16.33
CA MET A 186 3.72 -11.54 -17.32
C MET A 186 3.41 -10.48 -18.38
N SER A 187 3.42 -10.89 -19.64
CA SER A 187 2.81 -10.18 -20.76
C SER A 187 1.52 -10.91 -21.15
N ILE A 188 0.40 -10.23 -21.03
CA ILE A 188 -0.94 -10.82 -21.07
C ILE A 188 -1.71 -10.21 -22.24
N GLY A 189 -2.24 -11.06 -23.10
CA GLY A 189 -3.03 -10.64 -24.25
C GLY A 189 -4.17 -11.61 -24.52
N TYR A 190 -5.09 -11.21 -25.40
CA TYR A 190 -6.20 -12.06 -25.81
C TYR A 190 -5.93 -12.80 -27.13
N LYS A 191 -6.30 -14.08 -27.23
CA LYS A 191 -6.18 -14.84 -28.49
C LYS A 191 -7.47 -15.58 -28.83
N TYR A 192 -7.90 -15.43 -30.08
CA TYR A 192 -8.98 -16.20 -30.67
C TYR A 192 -8.45 -17.39 -31.48
N VAL A 193 -9.15 -18.52 -31.40
CA VAL A 193 -8.93 -19.72 -32.21
C VAL A 193 -10.24 -20.20 -32.81
N ILE A 194 -10.16 -20.93 -33.92
CA ILE A 194 -11.33 -21.48 -34.60
C ILE A 194 -11.23 -23.00 -34.57
N ALA A 195 -12.25 -23.65 -34.02
CA ALA A 195 -12.38 -25.11 -34.02
C ALA A 195 -13.82 -25.48 -34.39
N ASN A 196 -14.02 -26.46 -35.28
CA ASN A 196 -15.34 -26.90 -35.76
C ASN A 196 -16.30 -25.76 -36.15
N ARG A 197 -15.76 -24.70 -36.80
CA ARG A 197 -16.47 -23.47 -37.22
C ARG A 197 -17.00 -22.60 -36.08
N VAL A 198 -16.58 -22.87 -34.85
CA VAL A 198 -16.86 -22.05 -33.66
C VAL A 198 -15.61 -21.25 -33.31
N VAL A 199 -15.80 -19.98 -32.94
CA VAL A 199 -14.73 -19.11 -32.45
C VAL A 199 -14.66 -19.26 -30.94
N PHE A 200 -13.48 -19.58 -30.45
CA PHE A 200 -13.13 -19.59 -29.04
C PHE A 200 -12.09 -18.52 -28.78
N GLY A 201 -12.01 -18.02 -27.56
CA GLY A 201 -10.94 -17.13 -27.18
C GLY A 201 -10.88 -16.92 -25.69
N ASP A 202 -9.67 -16.71 -25.21
CA ASP A 202 -9.43 -16.26 -23.84
C ASP A 202 -8.08 -15.54 -23.74
N GLU A 203 -7.74 -15.15 -22.52
CA GLU A 203 -6.44 -14.58 -22.19
C GLU A 203 -5.33 -15.64 -22.27
N LYS A 204 -4.16 -15.20 -22.73
CA LYS A 204 -2.91 -15.94 -22.69
C LYS A 204 -1.86 -15.08 -21.98
N ALA A 205 -0.98 -15.73 -21.23
CA ALA A 205 0.10 -15.06 -20.54
C ALA A 205 1.45 -15.69 -20.94
N SER A 206 2.38 -14.87 -21.38
CA SER A 206 3.78 -15.24 -21.60
C SER A 206 4.65 -14.61 -20.52
N ILE A 207 5.77 -15.25 -20.19
CA ILE A 207 6.75 -14.70 -19.25
C ILE A 207 7.81 -13.93 -20.03
N VAL A 208 8.02 -12.68 -19.66
CA VAL A 208 9.00 -11.78 -20.27
C VAL A 208 9.96 -11.23 -19.23
N VAL A 209 11.15 -10.84 -19.69
CA VAL A 209 12.18 -10.21 -18.86
C VAL A 209 12.69 -8.96 -19.54
N SER A 210 12.70 -7.86 -18.80
CA SER A 210 13.35 -6.59 -19.16
C SER A 210 14.60 -6.39 -18.31
N ARG A 211 15.62 -5.75 -18.87
CA ARG A 211 16.90 -5.47 -18.20
C ARG A 211 17.15 -3.97 -18.15
N SER A 212 17.71 -3.50 -17.04
CA SER A 212 18.30 -2.17 -16.91
C SER A 212 19.79 -2.27 -16.59
N ASP A 213 20.58 -1.50 -17.34
CA ASP A 213 22.02 -1.40 -17.20
C ASP A 213 22.45 -0.10 -16.47
N ASP A 214 21.49 0.75 -16.07
CA ASP A 214 21.72 2.05 -15.42
C ASP A 214 21.13 2.16 -14.02
N GLY A 215 20.95 1.03 -13.32
CA GLY A 215 20.46 0.99 -11.94
C GLY A 215 18.94 1.07 -11.79
N GLY A 216 18.19 0.87 -12.88
CA GLY A 216 16.72 0.81 -12.90
C GLY A 216 16.01 2.00 -13.56
N PHE A 217 16.74 2.98 -14.07
CA PHE A 217 16.16 4.20 -14.66
C PHE A 217 15.67 4.00 -16.10
N LYS A 218 16.31 3.10 -16.86
CA LYS A 218 15.93 2.75 -18.24
C LYS A 218 15.90 1.24 -18.42
N TRP A 219 14.87 0.79 -19.12
CA TRP A 219 14.61 -0.62 -19.34
C TRP A 219 14.60 -0.93 -20.83
N ASN A 220 15.28 -2.00 -21.22
CA ASN A 220 15.22 -2.54 -22.56
C ASN A 220 13.83 -3.13 -22.85
N PRO A 221 13.39 -3.20 -24.12
CA PRO A 221 12.16 -3.90 -24.48
C PRO A 221 12.16 -5.35 -23.98
N PRO A 222 10.99 -5.89 -23.59
CA PRO A 222 10.90 -7.24 -23.04
C PRO A 222 11.45 -8.31 -23.99
N ARG A 223 12.20 -9.25 -23.42
CA ARG A 223 12.58 -10.51 -24.05
C ARG A 223 11.67 -11.62 -23.57
N VAL A 224 11.19 -12.45 -24.50
CA VAL A 224 10.32 -13.59 -24.17
C VAL A 224 11.16 -14.70 -23.55
N ALA A 225 10.88 -15.03 -22.29
CA ALA A 225 11.52 -16.11 -21.56
C ALA A 225 10.75 -17.43 -21.75
N ALA A 226 9.42 -17.38 -21.67
CA ALA A 226 8.53 -18.51 -21.91
C ALA A 226 7.22 -18.05 -22.57
N VAL A 227 6.67 -18.88 -23.46
CA VAL A 227 5.48 -18.56 -24.25
C VAL A 227 4.28 -19.30 -23.71
N GLY A 228 3.23 -18.56 -23.35
CA GLY A 228 1.88 -19.11 -23.22
C GLY A 228 1.07 -18.81 -24.48
N ASP A 229 0.15 -19.72 -24.83
CA ASP A 229 -0.61 -19.62 -26.07
C ASP A 229 -1.94 -20.37 -26.00
N ILE A 230 -2.83 -20.07 -26.95
CA ILE A 230 -4.08 -20.81 -27.16
C ILE A 230 -4.05 -21.37 -28.58
N TYR A 231 -4.30 -22.66 -28.74
CA TYR A 231 -4.37 -23.30 -30.05
C TYR A 231 -5.51 -24.31 -30.11
N ALA A 232 -6.00 -24.54 -31.33
CA ALA A 232 -7.04 -25.51 -31.61
C ALA A 232 -6.49 -26.64 -32.47
N HIS A 233 -6.85 -27.86 -32.10
CA HIS A 233 -6.68 -29.07 -32.90
C HIS A 233 -8.05 -29.56 -33.40
N ALA A 234 -8.08 -30.65 -34.15
CA ALA A 234 -9.32 -31.18 -34.71
C ALA A 234 -10.36 -31.55 -33.64
N ASN A 235 -9.90 -32.08 -32.50
CA ASN A 235 -10.75 -32.64 -31.46
C ASN A 235 -10.55 -31.98 -30.09
N GLU A 236 -9.79 -30.89 -30.00
CA GLU A 236 -9.54 -30.22 -28.72
C GLU A 236 -9.12 -28.76 -28.90
N ILE A 237 -9.28 -27.98 -27.83
CA ILE A 237 -8.69 -26.66 -27.65
C ILE A 237 -7.73 -26.74 -26.47
N VAL A 238 -6.52 -26.23 -26.66
CA VAL A 238 -5.50 -26.24 -25.63
C VAL A 238 -5.14 -24.81 -25.26
N ILE A 239 -5.13 -24.54 -23.96
CA ILE A 239 -4.63 -23.30 -23.38
C ILE A 239 -3.39 -23.61 -22.59
N VAL A 240 -2.31 -22.88 -22.86
CA VAL A 240 -1.10 -22.84 -22.05
C VAL A 240 -1.04 -21.46 -21.41
N PHE A 241 -1.34 -21.38 -20.12
CA PHE A 241 -1.34 -20.15 -19.35
C PHE A 241 -0.19 -20.17 -18.35
N LEU A 242 0.65 -19.13 -18.35
CA LEU A 242 1.81 -19.03 -17.48
C LEU A 242 1.58 -17.93 -16.43
N ASP A 243 1.80 -18.23 -15.17
CA ASP A 243 1.48 -17.34 -14.05
C ASP A 243 2.63 -17.25 -13.04
N ARG A 244 2.72 -16.13 -12.31
CA ARG A 244 3.66 -15.90 -11.19
C ARG A 244 5.14 -16.14 -11.52
N PRO A 245 5.73 -15.39 -12.45
CA PRO A 245 7.17 -15.45 -12.65
C PRO A 245 7.93 -15.03 -11.39
N ARG A 246 8.92 -15.84 -10.98
CA ARG A 246 9.93 -15.45 -10.00
C ARG A 246 11.32 -15.56 -10.60
N ILE A 247 12.16 -14.56 -10.36
CA ILE A 247 13.53 -14.51 -10.87
C ILE A 247 14.55 -14.70 -9.75
N ALA A 248 15.60 -15.47 -10.05
CA ALA A 248 16.79 -15.56 -9.22
C ALA A 248 18.04 -15.51 -10.08
N ILE A 249 19.08 -14.85 -9.59
CA ILE A 249 20.35 -14.69 -10.29
C ILE A 249 21.47 -15.04 -9.32
N GLY A 250 22.45 -15.78 -9.81
CA GLY A 250 23.64 -16.12 -9.05
C GLY A 250 24.70 -16.81 -9.90
N PRO A 251 25.79 -17.28 -9.28
CA PRO A 251 26.90 -17.92 -9.98
C PRO A 251 26.43 -19.11 -10.82
N ASP A 252 26.92 -19.22 -12.06
CA ASP A 252 26.71 -20.42 -12.85
C ASP A 252 27.54 -21.58 -12.26
N PRO A 253 26.94 -22.75 -11.95
CA PRO A 253 27.64 -23.86 -11.31
C PRO A 253 28.72 -24.50 -12.21
N VAL A 254 28.69 -24.25 -13.52
CA VAL A 254 29.70 -24.73 -14.49
C VAL A 254 30.75 -23.65 -14.78
N ASN A 255 30.36 -22.38 -14.79
CA ASN A 255 31.27 -21.24 -15.02
C ASN A 255 31.07 -20.14 -13.97
N PRO A 256 31.75 -20.21 -12.81
CA PRO A 256 31.54 -19.29 -11.69
C PRO A 256 31.82 -17.81 -11.99
N ASP A 257 32.55 -17.51 -13.08
CA ASP A 257 32.89 -16.15 -13.51
C ASP A 257 31.71 -15.41 -14.15
N ARG A 258 30.63 -16.12 -14.49
CA ARG A 258 29.39 -15.52 -14.98
C ARG A 258 28.22 -15.82 -14.07
N ASP A 259 27.19 -15.00 -14.19
CA ASP A 259 25.90 -15.29 -13.62
C ASP A 259 25.00 -16.05 -14.58
N ARG A 260 24.13 -16.84 -13.97
CA ARG A 260 22.99 -17.47 -14.63
C ARG A 260 21.71 -16.86 -14.08
N ILE A 261 20.80 -16.58 -14.98
CA ILE A 261 19.48 -16.02 -14.67
C ILE A 261 18.49 -17.16 -14.75
N TYR A 262 17.72 -17.37 -13.69
CA TYR A 262 16.67 -18.38 -13.63
C TYR A 262 15.32 -17.68 -13.47
N VAL A 263 14.33 -18.11 -14.24
CA VAL A 263 12.94 -17.69 -14.08
C VAL A 263 12.08 -18.93 -13.90
N THR A 264 11.43 -19.04 -12.75
CA THR A 264 10.42 -20.08 -12.48
C THR A 264 9.03 -19.49 -12.64
N TYR A 265 8.06 -20.32 -12.99
CA TYR A 265 6.66 -19.94 -13.14
C TYR A 265 5.75 -21.17 -13.02
N THR A 266 4.46 -20.93 -12.78
CA THR A 266 3.45 -22.00 -12.83
C THR A 266 2.90 -22.09 -14.25
N GLU A 267 2.91 -23.29 -14.83
CA GLU A 267 2.25 -23.58 -16.10
C GLU A 267 0.94 -24.31 -15.85
N PHE A 268 -0.14 -23.74 -16.39
CA PHE A 268 -1.44 -24.37 -16.48
C PHE A 268 -1.70 -24.78 -17.93
N ILE A 269 -1.96 -26.06 -18.16
CA ILE A 269 -2.43 -26.58 -19.44
C ILE A 269 -3.88 -27.04 -19.28
N LEU A 270 -4.79 -26.42 -20.04
CA LEU A 270 -6.20 -26.82 -20.09
C LEU A 270 -6.48 -27.42 -21.47
N ASN A 271 -6.74 -28.72 -21.51
CA ASN A 271 -7.13 -29.42 -22.73
C ASN A 271 -8.65 -29.62 -22.71
N TYR A 272 -9.37 -28.90 -23.55
CA TYR A 272 -10.81 -28.98 -23.74
C TYR A 272 -11.14 -29.92 -24.90
N PRO A 273 -11.65 -31.13 -24.65
CA PRO A 273 -12.08 -32.01 -25.72
C PRO A 273 -13.29 -31.41 -26.45
N LEU A 274 -13.33 -31.58 -27.77
CA LEU A 274 -14.42 -31.16 -28.64
C LEU A 274 -15.20 -32.38 -29.12
N ILE A 275 -16.52 -32.24 -29.19
CA ILE A 275 -17.36 -33.21 -29.90
C ILE A 275 -17.38 -32.82 -31.39
N PRO A 276 -16.96 -33.69 -32.33
CA PRO A 276 -16.90 -33.35 -33.75
C PRO A 276 -18.24 -32.90 -34.35
N GLU A 277 -19.35 -33.45 -33.86
CA GLU A 277 -20.70 -33.23 -34.38
C GLU A 277 -21.41 -32.02 -33.76
N TYR A 278 -20.92 -31.50 -32.62
CA TYR A 278 -21.60 -30.45 -31.87
C TYR A 278 -20.62 -29.35 -31.42
N PRO A 279 -21.05 -28.09 -31.36
CA PRO A 279 -20.19 -26.95 -30.99
C PRO A 279 -19.86 -26.89 -29.48
N TYR A 280 -19.92 -28.01 -28.75
CA TYR A 280 -19.71 -28.05 -27.30
C TYR A 280 -18.28 -28.47 -26.95
N VAL A 281 -17.68 -27.73 -26.01
CA VAL A 281 -16.47 -28.14 -25.28
C VAL A 281 -16.89 -29.00 -24.09
N LEU A 282 -16.13 -30.07 -23.84
CA LEU A 282 -16.28 -30.90 -22.65
C LEU A 282 -15.48 -30.33 -21.47
N ALA A 283 -15.66 -30.92 -20.29
CA ALA A 283 -14.83 -30.61 -19.12
C ALA A 283 -13.34 -30.78 -19.48
N PRO A 284 -12.48 -29.80 -19.16
CA PRO A 284 -11.08 -29.87 -19.52
C PRO A 284 -10.32 -30.85 -18.62
N ILE A 285 -9.25 -31.40 -19.18
CA ILE A 285 -8.14 -31.95 -18.39
C ILE A 285 -7.23 -30.78 -18.04
N ILE A 286 -7.09 -30.50 -16.75
CA ILE A 286 -6.25 -29.44 -16.20
C ILE A 286 -4.95 -30.08 -15.77
N SER A 287 -3.81 -29.55 -16.23
CA SER A 287 -2.48 -29.98 -15.80
C SER A 287 -1.70 -28.80 -15.24
N VAL A 288 -1.09 -28.99 -14.07
CA VAL A 288 -0.33 -27.95 -13.36
C VAL A 288 1.10 -28.43 -13.15
N THR A 289 2.08 -27.58 -13.50
CA THR A 289 3.51 -27.87 -13.34
C THR A 289 4.28 -26.61 -13.02
N ILE A 290 5.22 -26.66 -12.06
CA ILE A 290 6.23 -25.62 -11.93
C ILE A 290 7.30 -25.84 -12.99
N LYS A 291 7.58 -24.81 -13.79
CA LYS A 291 8.62 -24.84 -14.82
C LYS A 291 9.67 -23.77 -14.59
N LEU A 292 10.82 -23.99 -15.22
CA LEU A 292 11.96 -23.09 -15.21
C LEU A 292 12.50 -22.88 -16.63
N VAL A 293 12.90 -21.64 -16.91
CA VAL A 293 13.80 -21.28 -18.02
C VAL A 293 15.02 -20.56 -17.46
N TYR A 294 16.16 -20.67 -18.14
CA TYR A 294 17.38 -19.96 -17.74
C TYR A 294 18.07 -19.27 -18.91
N SER A 295 18.86 -18.24 -18.59
CA SER A 295 19.74 -17.53 -19.52
C SER A 295 21.18 -17.53 -19.01
N THR A 296 22.14 -17.61 -19.93
CA THR A 296 23.59 -17.58 -19.65
C THR A 296 24.35 -16.48 -20.40
N ASP A 297 23.61 -15.62 -21.11
CA ASP A 297 24.12 -14.53 -21.95
C ASP A 297 23.55 -13.17 -21.52
N GLY A 298 23.14 -13.05 -20.25
CA GLY A 298 22.64 -11.80 -19.69
C GLY A 298 21.20 -11.46 -20.10
N GLY A 299 20.38 -12.48 -20.38
CA GLY A 299 18.95 -12.35 -20.66
C GLY A 299 18.61 -12.18 -22.15
N GLU A 300 19.57 -12.37 -23.06
CA GLU A 300 19.35 -12.22 -24.50
C GLU A 300 18.67 -13.47 -25.09
N THR A 301 19.07 -14.66 -24.64
CA THR A 301 18.43 -15.92 -25.01
C THR A 301 18.08 -16.79 -23.80
N TRP A 302 17.09 -17.65 -23.98
CA TRP A 302 16.51 -18.48 -22.91
C TRP A 302 16.50 -19.96 -23.32
N SER A 303 16.69 -20.83 -22.34
CA SER A 303 16.57 -22.28 -22.51
C SER A 303 15.14 -22.70 -22.88
N LEU A 304 14.98 -23.93 -23.37
CA LEU A 304 13.65 -24.55 -23.39
C LEU A 304 13.14 -24.75 -21.94
N PRO A 305 11.81 -24.67 -21.70
CA PRO A 305 11.23 -24.91 -20.38
C PRO A 305 11.59 -26.29 -19.82
N LYS A 306 11.95 -26.32 -18.53
CA LYS A 306 12.28 -27.53 -17.78
C LYS A 306 11.28 -27.73 -16.64
N PRO A 307 10.72 -28.94 -16.45
CA PRO A 307 9.87 -29.22 -15.29
C PRO A 307 10.72 -29.23 -14.02
N VAL A 308 10.26 -28.46 -13.03
CA VAL A 308 10.84 -28.37 -11.68
C VAL A 308 10.09 -29.30 -10.73
N SER A 309 8.77 -29.40 -10.90
CA SER A 309 7.90 -30.34 -10.19
C SER A 309 7.42 -31.47 -11.12
N PRO A 310 6.85 -32.55 -10.57
CA PRO A 310 5.95 -33.42 -11.34
C PRO A 310 4.78 -32.61 -11.94
N THR A 311 4.22 -33.12 -13.03
CA THR A 311 2.97 -32.63 -13.59
C THR A 311 1.81 -33.37 -12.95
N TYR A 312 0.89 -32.62 -12.34
CA TYR A 312 -0.34 -33.17 -11.79
C TYR A 312 -1.50 -32.83 -12.72
N SER A 313 -2.32 -33.82 -13.05
CA SER A 313 -3.44 -33.67 -13.99
C SER A 313 -4.72 -34.23 -13.40
N HIS A 314 -5.84 -33.54 -13.62
CA HIS A 314 -7.17 -33.97 -13.21
C HIS A 314 -8.23 -33.45 -14.19
N ILE A 315 -9.39 -34.10 -14.25
CA ILE A 315 -10.54 -33.57 -14.99
C ILE A 315 -11.30 -32.61 -14.06
N LEU A 316 -11.80 -31.50 -14.61
CA LEU A 316 -12.64 -30.57 -13.86
C LEU A 316 -13.82 -31.30 -13.20
N GLY A 317 -13.95 -31.14 -11.88
CA GLY A 317 -15.00 -31.76 -11.06
C GLY A 317 -14.62 -33.09 -10.42
N GLU A 318 -13.41 -33.59 -10.64
CA GLU A 318 -12.88 -34.75 -9.90
C GLU A 318 -12.48 -34.38 -8.46
N GLU A 319 -12.55 -35.36 -7.55
CA GLU A 319 -12.16 -35.18 -6.15
C GLU A 319 -10.65 -34.99 -5.98
N ARG A 320 -9.83 -35.75 -6.73
CA ARG A 320 -8.37 -35.65 -6.68
C ARG A 320 -7.87 -34.53 -7.59
N ARG A 321 -7.65 -33.37 -6.99
CA ARG A 321 -7.33 -32.12 -7.70
C ARG A 321 -6.01 -31.51 -7.24
N ARG A 322 -4.99 -32.34 -7.03
CA ARG A 322 -3.65 -31.92 -6.60
C ARG A 322 -3.08 -30.85 -7.53
N ILE A 323 -2.59 -29.76 -6.95
CA ILE A 323 -1.91 -28.68 -7.66
C ILE A 323 -0.60 -28.31 -6.97
N VAL A 324 0.28 -27.69 -7.73
CA VAL A 324 1.51 -27.06 -7.24
C VAL A 324 1.53 -25.61 -7.68
N GLN A 325 2.01 -24.72 -6.81
CA GLN A 325 2.02 -23.30 -7.13
C GLN A 325 3.05 -22.48 -6.34
N GLY A 326 3.19 -21.19 -6.68
CA GLY A 326 3.94 -20.24 -5.88
C GLY A 326 5.44 -20.52 -5.81
N SER A 327 6.05 -20.94 -6.92
CA SER A 327 7.48 -21.23 -6.94
C SER A 327 8.33 -20.03 -6.52
N ASN A 328 9.35 -20.24 -5.70
CA ASN A 328 10.32 -19.22 -5.30
C ASN A 328 11.76 -19.77 -5.44
N PRO A 329 12.53 -19.31 -6.45
CA PRO A 329 13.88 -19.77 -6.70
C PRO A 329 14.92 -18.94 -5.94
N LYS A 330 16.00 -19.58 -5.47
CA LYS A 330 17.19 -18.92 -4.89
C LYS A 330 18.46 -19.66 -5.25
N VAL A 331 19.55 -18.92 -5.46
CA VAL A 331 20.85 -19.48 -5.87
C VAL A 331 21.84 -19.34 -4.72
N GLY A 332 22.40 -20.46 -4.28
CA GLY A 332 23.48 -20.48 -3.29
C GLY A 332 24.80 -19.96 -3.87
N ARG A 333 25.75 -19.62 -2.99
CA ARG A 333 27.08 -19.12 -3.40
C ARG A 333 27.88 -20.09 -4.27
N ASP A 334 27.57 -21.37 -4.21
CA ASP A 334 28.19 -22.43 -5.03
C ASP A 334 27.48 -22.65 -6.38
N GLY A 335 26.45 -21.86 -6.70
CA GLY A 335 25.66 -21.99 -7.91
C GLY A 335 24.55 -23.03 -7.84
N THR A 336 24.35 -23.70 -6.69
CA THR A 336 23.21 -24.60 -6.48
C THR A 336 21.92 -23.78 -6.48
N LEU A 337 20.98 -24.17 -7.35
CA LEU A 337 19.64 -23.58 -7.40
C LEU A 337 18.71 -24.37 -6.48
N TYR A 338 18.02 -23.68 -5.58
CA TYR A 338 16.91 -24.19 -4.79
C TYR A 338 15.61 -23.58 -5.30
N VAL A 339 14.55 -24.37 -5.40
CA VAL A 339 13.21 -23.88 -5.73
C VAL A 339 12.23 -24.42 -4.70
N ALA A 340 11.59 -23.52 -3.96
CA ALA A 340 10.49 -23.86 -3.06
C ALA A 340 9.15 -23.67 -3.78
N TYR A 341 8.14 -24.48 -3.48
CA TYR A 341 6.77 -24.32 -3.99
C TYR A 341 5.75 -24.97 -3.05
N TYR A 342 4.50 -24.51 -3.14
CA TYR A 342 3.35 -25.09 -2.45
C TYR A 342 2.87 -26.34 -3.19
N ASP A 343 2.54 -27.40 -2.46
CA ASP A 343 1.98 -28.65 -2.96
C ASP A 343 0.73 -29.00 -2.15
N SER A 344 -0.43 -29.00 -2.81
CA SER A 344 -1.72 -29.19 -2.15
C SER A 344 -1.99 -30.64 -1.75
N LEU A 345 -1.06 -31.56 -2.02
CA LEU A 345 -1.27 -33.00 -1.83
C LEU A 345 -2.52 -33.52 -2.57
N ASP A 346 -2.87 -34.78 -2.31
CA ASP A 346 -3.85 -35.50 -3.14
C ASP A 346 -5.31 -35.13 -2.83
N ASP A 347 -5.57 -34.48 -1.69
CA ASP A 347 -6.85 -33.89 -1.28
C ASP A 347 -7.16 -32.57 -2.00
N GLY A 348 -6.15 -31.92 -2.59
CA GLY A 348 -6.34 -30.69 -3.35
C GLY A 348 -6.29 -29.44 -2.47
N PRO A 349 -6.35 -28.24 -3.07
CA PRO A 349 -6.16 -27.01 -2.33
C PRO A 349 -7.38 -26.68 -1.47
N TRP A 350 -7.10 -26.19 -0.26
CA TRP A 350 -8.05 -25.70 0.74
C TRP A 350 -8.95 -26.77 1.39
N ASP A 351 -8.58 -28.05 1.29
CA ASP A 351 -9.37 -29.17 1.82
C ASP A 351 -8.72 -29.85 3.04
N GLY A 352 -7.45 -29.56 3.34
CA GLY A 352 -6.76 -30.27 4.42
C GLY A 352 -5.32 -29.87 4.64
N LEU A 353 -4.41 -30.77 4.30
CA LEU A 353 -2.97 -30.58 4.50
C LEU A 353 -2.32 -30.12 3.20
N PHE A 354 -1.36 -29.21 3.32
CA PHE A 354 -0.41 -28.95 2.24
C PHE A 354 1.01 -29.25 2.70
N ALA A 355 1.91 -29.32 1.73
CA ALA A 355 3.33 -29.48 1.98
C ALA A 355 4.14 -28.33 1.35
N PRO A 356 4.82 -27.49 2.18
CA PRO A 356 5.91 -26.68 1.69
C PRO A 356 6.97 -27.60 1.11
N THR A 357 7.28 -27.45 -0.18
CA THR A 357 8.11 -28.40 -0.92
C THR A 357 9.35 -27.71 -1.45
N ILE A 358 10.49 -28.40 -1.43
CA ILE A 358 11.70 -27.93 -2.10
C ILE A 358 12.25 -28.96 -3.09
N VAL A 359 12.90 -28.46 -4.14
CA VAL A 359 13.81 -29.21 -5.01
C VAL A 359 15.09 -28.43 -5.20
N LYS A 360 16.17 -29.11 -5.58
CA LYS A 360 17.43 -28.45 -5.93
C LYS A 360 18.02 -28.95 -7.24
N SER A 361 18.79 -28.08 -7.89
CA SER A 361 19.57 -28.36 -9.09
C SER A 361 21.01 -27.94 -8.89
N MET A 362 21.93 -28.84 -9.22
CA MET A 362 23.38 -28.64 -9.11
C MET A 362 24.05 -28.53 -10.49
N ASP A 363 23.27 -28.57 -11.57
CA ASP A 363 23.74 -28.63 -12.96
C ASP A 363 23.24 -27.45 -13.81
N GLY A 364 22.88 -26.35 -13.15
CA GLY A 364 22.43 -25.13 -13.83
C GLY A 364 20.98 -25.16 -14.29
N GLY A 365 20.11 -25.91 -13.59
CA GLY A 365 18.68 -26.02 -13.89
C GLY A 365 18.35 -27.06 -14.97
N ASN A 366 19.25 -27.98 -15.29
CA ASN A 366 19.00 -29.02 -16.29
C ASN A 366 18.25 -30.21 -15.70
N THR A 367 18.57 -30.59 -14.46
CA THR A 367 17.88 -31.62 -13.70
C THR A 367 17.62 -31.19 -12.26
N PHE A 368 16.61 -31.79 -11.63
CA PHE A 368 16.19 -31.52 -10.25
C PHE A 368 16.16 -32.80 -9.43
N THR A 369 16.40 -32.68 -8.13
CA THR A 369 16.17 -33.76 -7.17
C THR A 369 14.71 -34.17 -7.12
N LYS A 370 14.41 -35.31 -6.46
CA LYS A 370 13.02 -35.58 -6.09
C LYS A 370 12.50 -34.49 -5.14
N PRO A 371 11.20 -34.17 -5.20
CA PRO A 371 10.57 -33.27 -4.24
C PRO A 371 10.79 -33.73 -2.80
N ILE A 372 11.17 -32.80 -1.93
CA ILE A 372 11.24 -32.99 -0.48
C ILE A 372 10.13 -32.15 0.14
N HIS A 373 9.16 -32.82 0.75
CA HIS A 373 8.14 -32.19 1.58
C HIS A 373 8.78 -31.80 2.92
N VAL A 374 8.88 -30.51 3.20
CA VAL A 374 9.52 -29.97 4.41
C VAL A 374 8.68 -30.26 5.64
N ASP A 375 7.36 -30.17 5.50
CA ASP A 375 6.38 -30.54 6.53
C ASP A 375 5.02 -30.90 5.87
N HIS A 376 4.07 -31.37 6.68
CA HIS A 376 2.65 -31.52 6.31
C HIS A 376 1.82 -30.74 7.33
N ILE A 377 1.26 -29.61 6.92
CA ILE A 377 0.61 -28.65 7.82
C ILE A 377 -0.77 -28.23 7.27
N LEU A 378 -1.67 -27.84 8.16
CA LEU A 378 -3.03 -27.47 7.82
C LEU A 378 -3.08 -26.18 7.00
N GLU A 379 -3.90 -26.21 5.96
CA GLU A 379 -4.09 -25.08 5.07
C GLU A 379 -4.85 -23.92 5.73
N MET A 380 -4.51 -22.72 5.28
CA MET A 380 -5.32 -21.52 5.48
C MET A 380 -6.58 -21.58 4.61
N ASP A 381 -7.61 -20.87 5.04
CA ASP A 381 -8.78 -20.65 4.20
C ASP A 381 -8.43 -19.75 3.00
N TYR A 382 -9.27 -19.78 1.96
CA TYR A 382 -9.05 -18.97 0.75
C TYR A 382 -8.95 -17.46 1.05
N GLU A 383 -9.75 -17.01 2.00
CA GLU A 383 -9.86 -15.64 2.51
C GLU A 383 -9.66 -15.64 4.03
N LEU A 384 -9.41 -14.47 4.62
CA LEU A 384 -9.28 -14.29 6.07
C LEU A 384 -10.45 -13.44 6.64
N PRO A 385 -11.52 -14.07 7.17
CA PRO A 385 -12.64 -13.38 7.79
C PRO A 385 -12.20 -12.46 8.95
N PRO A 386 -12.92 -11.36 9.24
CA PRO A 386 -14.15 -10.88 8.61
C PRO A 386 -13.93 -10.11 7.30
N THR A 387 -12.72 -10.12 6.76
CA THR A 387 -12.43 -9.54 5.44
C THR A 387 -12.60 -10.57 4.34
N LEU A 388 -12.71 -10.12 3.09
CA LEU A 388 -12.95 -10.98 1.92
C LEU A 388 -11.77 -10.97 0.94
N PHE A 389 -10.60 -10.49 1.35
CA PHE A 389 -9.46 -10.49 0.45
C PHE A 389 -8.84 -11.89 0.35
N ARG A 390 -8.38 -12.23 -0.84
CA ARG A 390 -7.72 -13.51 -1.09
C ARG A 390 -6.39 -13.59 -0.34
N ALA A 391 -6.19 -14.63 0.47
CA ALA A 391 -5.06 -14.74 1.39
C ALA A 391 -4.31 -16.09 1.35
N TRP A 392 -4.88 -17.13 0.73
CA TRP A 392 -4.27 -18.47 0.67
C TRP A 392 -2.85 -18.51 0.11
N VAL A 393 -2.50 -17.53 -0.73
CA VAL A 393 -1.16 -17.32 -1.28
C VAL A 393 -0.07 -17.17 -0.21
N SER A 394 -0.45 -16.86 1.03
CA SER A 394 0.44 -16.80 2.19
C SER A 394 1.04 -18.17 2.56
N MET A 395 0.42 -19.27 2.11
CA MET A 395 0.95 -20.63 2.24
C MET A 395 2.12 -20.93 1.27
N MET A 396 2.35 -20.06 0.28
CA MET A 396 3.42 -20.26 -0.69
C MET A 396 4.78 -20.01 -0.02
N PRO A 397 5.68 -21.01 -0.02
CA PRO A 397 6.92 -20.92 0.73
C PRO A 397 7.82 -19.81 0.19
N GLN A 398 8.23 -18.90 1.08
CA GLN A 398 9.33 -18.00 0.83
C GLN A 398 10.62 -18.64 1.32
N ILE A 399 11.67 -18.56 0.51
CA ILE A 399 12.95 -19.23 0.76
C ILE A 399 14.11 -18.24 0.64
N ASP A 400 15.15 -18.42 1.44
CA ASP A 400 16.45 -17.79 1.20
C ASP A 400 17.62 -18.66 1.69
N ILE A 401 18.82 -18.37 1.18
CA ILE A 401 20.01 -19.23 1.35
C ILE A 401 21.07 -18.51 2.19
N GLY A 402 21.54 -19.22 3.22
CA GLY A 402 22.63 -18.77 4.09
C GLY A 402 24.00 -18.79 3.40
N PRO A 403 24.97 -18.04 3.97
CA PRO A 403 26.32 -17.92 3.41
C PRO A 403 27.08 -19.24 3.31
N ASP A 404 26.75 -20.23 4.15
CA ASP A 404 27.43 -21.53 4.22
C ASP A 404 26.60 -22.67 3.57
N GLY A 405 25.48 -22.32 2.91
CA GLY A 405 24.58 -23.26 2.25
C GLY A 405 23.42 -23.74 3.14
N GLU A 406 23.17 -23.06 4.25
CA GLU A 406 21.91 -23.21 4.99
C GLU A 406 20.73 -22.81 4.12
N VAL A 407 19.59 -23.47 4.32
CA VAL A 407 18.35 -23.17 3.60
C VAL A 407 17.29 -22.81 4.61
N TYR A 408 16.64 -21.67 4.43
CA TYR A 408 15.60 -21.17 5.33
C TYR A 408 14.30 -20.99 4.57
N LEU A 409 13.20 -21.38 5.19
CA LEU A 409 11.87 -21.33 4.58
C LEU A 409 10.84 -20.79 5.57
N VAL A 410 9.92 -19.96 5.09
CA VAL A 410 8.78 -19.45 5.86
C VAL A 410 7.47 -19.62 5.09
N VAL A 411 6.39 -19.93 5.81
CA VAL A 411 5.01 -20.04 5.31
C VAL A 411 4.04 -19.49 6.35
N ALA A 412 2.84 -19.06 5.92
CA ALA A 412 1.70 -18.90 6.81
C ALA A 412 0.81 -20.17 6.76
N ALA A 413 0.31 -20.65 7.90
CA ALA A 413 -0.52 -21.87 7.99
C ALA A 413 -1.36 -21.91 9.28
N LYS A 414 -2.28 -22.88 9.42
CA LYS A 414 -3.03 -23.16 10.68
C LYS A 414 -2.21 -24.09 11.62
N PRO A 415 -2.57 -24.25 12.93
CA PRO A 415 -3.84 -24.83 13.37
C PRO A 415 -4.84 -23.87 14.07
N ASP A 416 -4.45 -22.67 14.49
CA ASP A 416 -5.28 -21.66 15.15
C ASP A 416 -5.72 -20.55 14.17
N ASP A 417 -5.41 -19.29 14.49
CA ASP A 417 -5.26 -18.22 13.51
C ASP A 417 -4.14 -18.57 12.51
N SER A 418 -4.11 -17.85 11.39
CA SER A 418 -3.01 -18.05 10.44
C SER A 418 -1.69 -17.57 11.06
N ASP A 419 -0.74 -18.47 11.26
CA ASP A 419 0.53 -18.26 11.95
C ASP A 419 1.72 -18.31 10.98
N ILE A 420 2.83 -17.65 11.32
CA ILE A 420 4.07 -17.67 10.52
C ILE A 420 5.01 -18.76 11.03
N PHE A 421 5.21 -19.81 10.23
CA PHE A 421 6.10 -20.93 10.53
C PHE A 421 7.43 -20.83 9.79
N PHE A 422 8.51 -21.06 10.53
CA PHE A 422 9.89 -21.11 10.05
C PHE A 422 10.44 -22.52 10.08
N TYR A 423 11.20 -22.85 9.04
CA TYR A 423 11.97 -24.07 8.90
C TYR A 423 13.40 -23.73 8.49
N ARG A 424 14.35 -24.55 8.95
CA ARG A 424 15.74 -24.46 8.54
C ARG A 424 16.32 -25.83 8.21
N SER A 425 17.21 -25.83 7.23
CA SER A 425 18.12 -26.92 6.93
C SER A 425 19.55 -26.41 7.05
N LEU A 426 20.39 -27.13 7.79
CA LEU A 426 21.81 -26.83 7.96
C LEU A 426 22.71 -27.74 7.10
N ASP A 427 22.09 -28.59 6.27
CA ASP A 427 22.74 -29.60 5.44
C ASP A 427 22.29 -29.50 3.98
N ARG A 428 22.08 -28.28 3.49
CA ARG A 428 21.80 -27.97 2.07
C ARG A 428 20.49 -28.57 1.56
N GLY A 429 19.45 -28.48 2.39
CA GLY A 429 18.09 -28.90 2.09
C GLY A 429 17.82 -30.40 2.21
N GLU A 430 18.74 -31.19 2.78
CA GLU A 430 18.57 -32.64 2.92
C GLU A 430 17.66 -32.99 4.10
N THR A 431 17.87 -32.36 5.26
CA THR A 431 17.02 -32.50 6.45
C THR A 431 16.57 -31.15 6.98
N TRP A 432 15.42 -31.15 7.64
CA TRP A 432 14.73 -29.93 8.08
C TRP A 432 14.39 -29.99 9.56
N SER A 433 14.40 -28.83 10.20
CA SER A 433 13.87 -28.67 11.55
C SER A 433 12.36 -28.89 11.59
N LEU A 434 11.83 -29.17 12.79
CA LEU A 434 10.40 -29.03 13.03
C LEU A 434 9.95 -27.58 12.81
N ALA A 435 8.66 -27.40 12.53
CA ALA A 435 8.03 -26.08 12.40
C ALA A 435 8.23 -25.25 13.67
N ARG A 436 8.64 -23.99 13.48
CA ARG A 436 8.73 -23.00 14.56
C ARG A 436 7.85 -21.79 14.24
N ARG A 437 6.84 -21.53 15.07
CA ARG A 437 6.07 -20.28 15.04
C ARG A 437 6.98 -19.08 15.34
N LEU A 438 6.95 -18.05 14.49
CA LEU A 438 7.76 -16.82 14.63
C LEU A 438 7.00 -15.67 15.28
N ASN A 439 5.69 -15.58 15.02
CA ASN A 439 4.86 -14.57 15.65
C ASN A 439 4.71 -14.89 17.15
N ASP A 440 4.95 -13.87 17.98
CA ASP A 440 4.89 -13.93 19.45
C ASP A 440 3.62 -13.27 20.02
N ASP A 441 2.61 -13.10 19.17
CA ASP A 441 1.35 -12.51 19.56
C ASP A 441 0.62 -13.38 20.59
N LYS A 442 -0.29 -12.74 21.32
CA LYS A 442 -1.08 -13.38 22.39
C LYS A 442 -2.57 -13.38 22.05
N THR A 443 -2.86 -13.19 20.77
CA THR A 443 -4.21 -13.05 20.25
C THR A 443 -4.55 -14.25 19.38
N ASN A 444 -5.74 -14.25 18.79
CA ASN A 444 -6.13 -15.21 17.75
C ASN A 444 -6.45 -14.38 16.50
N ARG A 445 -5.48 -13.61 16.01
CA ARG A 445 -5.62 -12.58 14.97
C ARG A 445 -4.70 -12.97 13.83
N ASP A 446 -5.16 -12.84 12.60
CA ASP A 446 -4.43 -13.43 11.47
C ASP A 446 -3.05 -12.83 11.18
N GLN A 447 -2.12 -13.70 10.75
CA GLN A 447 -0.86 -13.34 10.09
C GLN A 447 -0.77 -13.91 8.67
N PHE A 448 -0.26 -13.10 7.75
CA PHE A 448 -0.26 -13.44 6.33
C PHE A 448 0.89 -12.77 5.55
N LEU A 449 1.07 -13.20 4.30
CA LEU A 449 2.08 -12.70 3.35
C LEU A 449 3.49 -12.56 3.96
N PRO A 450 4.08 -13.63 4.53
CA PRO A 450 5.44 -13.58 5.03
C PRO A 450 6.44 -13.34 3.90
N ALA A 451 7.59 -12.76 4.23
CA ALA A 451 8.75 -12.59 3.36
C ALA A 451 10.03 -12.83 4.17
N ILE A 452 11.04 -13.42 3.54
CA ILE A 452 12.34 -13.73 4.16
C ILE A 452 13.50 -13.19 3.31
N ALA A 453 14.54 -12.68 3.99
CA ALA A 453 15.83 -12.36 3.41
C ALA A 453 16.95 -12.75 4.37
N VAL A 454 18.09 -13.22 3.83
CA VAL A 454 19.29 -13.56 4.59
C VAL A 454 20.42 -12.65 4.15
N SER A 455 20.94 -11.89 5.12
CA SER A 455 22.07 -11.00 4.88
C SER A 455 23.34 -11.79 4.59
N PRO A 456 24.33 -11.21 3.86
CA PRO A 456 25.61 -11.86 3.59
C PRO A 456 26.38 -12.33 4.84
N ASN A 457 26.11 -11.74 6.00
CA ASN A 457 26.66 -12.10 7.32
C ASN A 457 25.92 -13.29 8.00
N GLY A 458 24.86 -13.82 7.38
CA GLY A 458 24.06 -14.94 7.90
C GLY A 458 22.88 -14.53 8.79
N THR A 459 22.64 -13.24 8.99
CA THR A 459 21.45 -12.77 9.71
C THR A 459 20.20 -13.06 8.90
N ILE A 460 19.22 -13.72 9.52
CA ILE A 460 17.92 -14.04 8.93
C ILE A 460 16.95 -12.93 9.29
N HIS A 461 16.24 -12.40 8.30
CA HIS A 461 15.25 -11.33 8.43
C HIS A 461 13.90 -11.85 7.93
N VAL A 462 12.85 -11.70 8.73
CA VAL A 462 11.50 -12.11 8.35
C VAL A 462 10.51 -10.99 8.67
N SER A 463 9.62 -10.69 7.72
CA SER A 463 8.51 -9.76 7.90
C SER A 463 7.19 -10.35 7.42
N TRP A 464 6.07 -9.94 8.00
CA TRP A 464 4.73 -10.38 7.63
C TRP A 464 3.67 -9.31 7.96
N ALA A 465 2.48 -9.47 7.40
CA ALA A 465 1.30 -8.70 7.78
C ALA A 465 0.62 -9.35 8.98
N ASP A 466 0.16 -8.54 9.93
CA ASP A 466 -0.32 -9.02 11.22
C ASP A 466 -1.48 -8.17 11.74
N ARG A 467 -2.55 -8.82 12.20
CA ARG A 467 -3.76 -8.18 12.72
C ARG A 467 -3.83 -8.11 14.24
N ARG A 468 -2.78 -8.50 14.97
CA ARG A 468 -2.75 -8.57 16.44
C ARG A 468 -3.18 -7.29 17.16
N ASP A 469 -3.02 -6.13 16.50
CA ASP A 469 -3.32 -4.82 17.08
C ASP A 469 -4.74 -4.32 16.82
N ASP A 470 -5.51 -5.01 15.98
CA ASP A 470 -6.91 -4.67 15.71
C ASP A 470 -7.85 -5.62 16.46
N PRO A 471 -8.59 -5.13 17.47
CA PRO A 471 -9.61 -5.93 18.15
C PRO A 471 -10.69 -6.49 17.21
N LYS A 472 -10.84 -5.95 15.99
CA LYS A 472 -11.81 -6.42 14.99
C LYS A 472 -11.23 -7.39 13.95
N ASP A 473 -9.93 -7.64 13.94
CA ASP A 473 -9.28 -8.52 12.96
C ASP A 473 -9.42 -8.06 11.50
N ILE A 474 -9.42 -6.75 11.27
CA ILE A 474 -9.56 -6.16 9.93
C ILE A 474 -8.27 -5.50 9.50
N GLU A 475 -7.78 -4.60 10.36
CA GLU A 475 -6.62 -3.78 10.07
C GLU A 475 -5.32 -4.53 10.38
N TYR A 476 -4.32 -4.37 9.52
CA TYR A 476 -3.02 -5.01 9.68
C TYR A 476 -1.89 -4.00 9.77
N HIS A 477 -0.87 -4.40 10.52
CA HIS A 477 0.45 -3.77 10.54
C HIS A 477 1.47 -4.72 9.95
N ILE A 478 2.63 -4.19 9.55
CA ILE A 478 3.78 -5.03 9.20
C ILE A 478 4.62 -5.27 10.44
N TYR A 479 4.91 -6.53 10.71
CA TYR A 479 5.78 -6.98 11.79
C TYR A 479 7.05 -7.61 11.24
N TYR A 480 8.07 -7.63 12.09
CA TYR A 480 9.41 -8.08 11.74
C TYR A 480 10.10 -8.78 12.92
N THR A 481 10.89 -9.80 12.60
CA THR A 481 11.89 -10.36 13.51
C THR A 481 13.18 -10.71 12.76
N ARG A 482 14.26 -10.95 13.52
CA ARG A 482 15.52 -11.46 12.99
C ARG A 482 16.16 -12.51 13.88
N SER A 483 16.99 -13.35 13.29
CA SER A 483 17.87 -14.28 13.99
C SER A 483 19.31 -14.09 13.52
N ILE A 484 20.24 -14.08 14.48
CA ILE A 484 21.69 -13.97 14.25
C ILE A 484 22.44 -15.29 14.52
N ASP A 485 21.71 -16.35 14.87
CA ASP A 485 22.23 -17.63 15.31
C ASP A 485 21.61 -18.79 14.52
N ARG A 486 21.44 -18.59 13.21
CA ARG A 486 20.93 -19.59 12.26
C ARG A 486 19.53 -20.11 12.63
N GLY A 487 18.68 -19.26 13.19
CA GLY A 487 17.29 -19.57 13.52
C GLY A 487 17.07 -20.26 14.88
N GLU A 488 18.07 -20.27 15.78
CA GLU A 488 17.94 -20.81 17.15
C GLU A 488 17.19 -19.86 18.09
N THR A 489 17.43 -18.56 17.98
CA THR A 489 16.73 -17.52 18.72
C THR A 489 16.32 -16.37 17.80
N TRP A 490 15.29 -15.64 18.24
CA TRP A 490 14.68 -14.58 17.47
C TRP A 490 14.51 -13.33 18.31
N LEU A 491 14.64 -12.18 17.66
CA LEU A 491 14.29 -10.89 18.24
C LEU A 491 12.79 -10.87 18.58
N GLU A 492 12.44 -10.21 19.68
CA GLU A 492 11.04 -9.86 19.96
C GLU A 492 10.42 -9.15 18.75
N ASN A 493 9.21 -9.58 18.37
CA ASN A 493 8.55 -9.06 17.19
C ASN A 493 8.43 -7.53 17.28
N THR A 494 8.79 -6.87 16.19
CA THR A 494 8.83 -5.42 16.11
C THR A 494 7.90 -4.95 15.02
N ARG A 495 7.01 -4.02 15.36
CA ARG A 495 6.18 -3.34 14.38
C ARG A 495 7.05 -2.43 13.49
N VAL A 496 6.89 -2.54 12.18
CA VAL A 496 7.53 -1.74 11.14
C VAL A 496 6.67 -0.52 10.78
N THR A 497 5.36 -0.72 10.66
CA THR A 497 4.43 0.32 10.23
C THR A 497 4.06 1.31 11.33
N ASP A 498 3.98 2.58 10.97
CA ASP A 498 3.54 3.70 11.83
C ASP A 498 2.03 3.98 11.78
N TYR A 499 1.32 3.32 10.86
CA TYR A 499 -0.12 3.41 10.66
C TYR A 499 -0.64 2.09 10.06
N PRO A 500 -1.83 1.59 10.45
CA PRO A 500 -2.33 0.31 9.94
C PRO A 500 -2.93 0.46 8.53
N SER A 501 -2.94 -0.64 7.80
CA SER A 501 -3.68 -0.76 6.54
C SER A 501 -4.99 -1.51 6.77
N ASN A 502 -6.04 -1.10 6.07
CA ASN A 502 -7.34 -1.75 6.05
C ASN A 502 -7.61 -2.31 4.65
N PRO A 503 -7.69 -3.64 4.45
CA PRO A 503 -7.87 -4.22 3.12
C PRO A 503 -9.19 -3.79 2.47
N ASN A 504 -10.22 -3.45 3.25
CA ASN A 504 -11.50 -2.96 2.72
C ASN A 504 -11.43 -1.54 2.15
N TYR A 505 -10.31 -0.84 2.36
CA TYR A 505 -10.05 0.49 1.81
C TYR A 505 -9.14 0.45 0.57
N GLY A 506 -8.73 -0.74 0.12
CA GLY A 506 -8.01 -0.96 -1.13
C GLY A 506 -8.94 -1.40 -2.27
N LEU A 507 -8.38 -2.14 -3.23
CA LEU A 507 -9.16 -2.80 -4.27
C LEU A 507 -10.01 -3.93 -3.65
N TYR A 508 -11.27 -4.03 -4.06
CA TYR A 508 -12.20 -5.02 -3.51
C TYR A 508 -11.64 -6.45 -3.70
N LEU A 509 -11.61 -7.23 -2.61
CA LEU A 509 -11.06 -8.61 -2.53
C LEU A 509 -9.54 -8.75 -2.70
N TYR A 510 -8.77 -7.66 -2.83
CA TYR A 510 -7.38 -7.77 -3.27
C TYR A 510 -6.44 -6.69 -2.74
N ILE A 511 -5.37 -7.10 -2.08
CA ILE A 511 -4.26 -6.24 -1.64
C ILE A 511 -2.91 -6.65 -2.26
N GLY A 512 -2.93 -7.51 -3.28
CA GLY A 512 -1.75 -8.18 -3.82
C GLY A 512 -1.47 -9.52 -3.15
N ASP A 513 -0.72 -10.38 -3.84
CA ASP A 513 -0.44 -11.75 -3.35
C ASP A 513 0.90 -11.91 -2.60
N TYR A 514 1.72 -10.85 -2.50
CA TYR A 514 3.01 -10.91 -1.81
C TYR A 514 3.57 -9.53 -1.45
N PHE A 515 4.27 -9.49 -0.31
CA PHE A 515 5.10 -8.38 0.14
C PHE A 515 6.57 -8.74 -0.05
N SER A 516 7.48 -7.79 0.19
CA SER A 516 8.90 -8.03 -0.02
C SER A 516 9.78 -7.55 1.11
N ILE A 517 10.90 -8.24 1.25
CA ILE A 517 12.01 -7.88 2.09
C ILE A 517 13.32 -8.12 1.32
N ALA A 518 14.28 -7.23 1.48
CA ALA A 518 15.66 -7.44 1.08
C ALA A 518 16.58 -7.01 2.21
N ALA A 519 17.74 -7.65 2.31
CA ALA A 519 18.71 -7.34 3.35
C ALA A 519 20.13 -7.38 2.77
N ILE A 520 20.95 -6.43 3.23
CA ILE A 520 22.37 -6.35 2.94
C ILE A 520 23.08 -6.00 4.25
N ASP A 521 24.10 -6.76 4.61
CA ASP A 521 24.87 -6.58 5.84
C ASP A 521 24.00 -6.33 7.10
N GLU A 522 23.95 -5.09 7.63
CA GLU A 522 23.11 -4.69 8.76
C GLU A 522 21.80 -3.95 8.38
N GLU A 523 21.61 -3.63 7.10
CA GLU A 523 20.44 -2.94 6.56
C GLU A 523 19.38 -3.95 6.10
N VAL A 524 18.12 -3.64 6.43
CA VAL A 524 16.96 -4.38 5.92
C VAL A 524 15.93 -3.40 5.39
N TYR A 525 15.32 -3.76 4.28
CA TYR A 525 14.36 -2.98 3.53
C TYR A 525 13.07 -3.78 3.41
N VAL A 526 11.95 -3.17 3.78
CA VAL A 526 10.63 -3.82 3.78
C VAL A 526 9.68 -3.00 2.92
N SER A 527 8.95 -3.66 2.03
CA SER A 527 7.91 -3.06 1.20
C SER A 527 6.60 -3.83 1.27
N TRP A 528 5.48 -3.11 1.33
CA TRP A 528 4.15 -3.69 1.49
C TRP A 528 3.09 -2.89 0.72
N THR A 529 1.94 -3.49 0.45
CA THR A 529 0.76 -2.76 -0.01
C THR A 529 0.15 -2.01 1.17
N ASP A 530 -0.05 -0.71 1.02
CA ASP A 530 -0.53 0.18 2.08
C ASP A 530 -1.83 0.87 1.66
N THR A 531 -2.86 0.79 2.49
CA THR A 531 -4.19 1.35 2.18
C THR A 531 -4.56 2.54 3.06
N ARG A 532 -3.59 3.17 3.74
CA ARG A 532 -3.84 4.27 4.68
C ARG A 532 -4.54 5.49 4.07
N LEU A 533 -4.36 5.70 2.77
CA LEU A 533 -5.00 6.79 2.04
C LEU A 533 -6.43 6.46 1.60
N GLY A 534 -6.83 5.20 1.69
CA GLY A 534 -8.15 4.72 1.29
C GLY A 534 -9.23 4.99 2.35
N GLY A 535 -10.48 4.94 1.91
CA GLY A 535 -11.63 4.98 2.81
C GLY A 535 -12.93 4.63 2.09
N PRO A 536 -14.06 4.60 2.82
CA PRO A 536 -15.36 4.29 2.22
C PRO A 536 -15.67 5.23 1.04
N GLY A 537 -15.88 4.66 -0.15
CA GLY A 537 -16.18 5.41 -1.39
C GLY A 537 -14.97 6.10 -2.06
N SER A 538 -13.76 5.94 -1.52
CA SER A 538 -12.51 6.44 -2.10
C SER A 538 -11.37 5.46 -1.77
N PRO A 539 -11.38 4.26 -2.37
CA PRO A 539 -10.35 3.25 -2.14
C PRO A 539 -9.00 3.72 -2.70
N ASN A 540 -7.91 3.27 -2.08
CA ASN A 540 -6.54 3.61 -2.47
C ASN A 540 -5.57 2.52 -2.01
N MET A 541 -4.60 2.17 -2.86
CA MET A 541 -3.49 1.29 -2.49
C MET A 541 -2.18 1.88 -2.98
N LYS A 542 -1.22 2.01 -2.06
CA LYS A 542 0.15 2.47 -2.32
C LYS A 542 1.15 1.40 -1.98
N ILE A 543 2.39 1.59 -2.41
CA ILE A 543 3.50 0.83 -1.87
C ILE A 543 4.13 1.60 -0.71
N GLY A 544 4.07 1.01 0.48
CA GLY A 544 4.78 1.45 1.67
C GLY A 544 6.22 0.95 1.67
N PHE A 545 7.12 1.74 2.27
CA PHE A 545 8.53 1.41 2.43
C PHE A 545 9.06 1.84 3.80
N ALA A 546 9.89 1.00 4.41
CA ALA A 546 10.68 1.32 5.60
C ALA A 546 11.99 0.53 5.61
N ARG A 547 12.98 1.05 6.35
CA ARG A 547 14.29 0.42 6.54
C ARG A 547 14.83 0.61 7.95
N THR A 548 15.92 -0.04 8.31
CA THR A 548 16.51 0.10 9.66
C THR A 548 17.26 1.41 9.87
N ARG A 549 18.04 1.89 8.88
CA ARG A 549 18.69 3.21 9.00
C ARG A 549 17.68 4.36 8.90
N HIS A 550 17.93 5.38 9.72
CA HIS A 550 17.05 6.53 9.88
C HIS A 550 16.86 7.28 8.55
N ILE A 551 15.60 7.63 8.24
CA ILE A 551 15.22 8.57 7.19
C ILE A 551 14.80 9.88 7.88
N PRO A 552 15.37 11.04 7.51
CA PRO A 552 15.04 12.33 8.11
C PRO A 552 13.54 12.59 8.19
N LEU A 553 13.07 13.02 9.36
CA LEU A 553 11.69 13.48 9.56
C LEU A 553 11.46 14.82 8.83
N PRO A 554 10.20 15.14 8.44
CA PRO A 554 9.87 16.46 7.95
C PRO A 554 10.18 17.53 8.99
N THR A 555 10.66 18.67 8.52
CA THR A 555 10.97 19.83 9.36
C THR A 555 10.39 21.10 8.76
N ILE A 556 9.96 22.03 9.61
CA ILE A 556 9.59 23.38 9.19
C ILE A 556 10.34 24.44 10.01
N LEU A 557 10.72 25.51 9.32
CA LEU A 557 11.31 26.71 9.89
C LEU A 557 10.42 27.90 9.53
N ILE A 558 10.24 28.83 10.47
CA ILE A 558 9.48 30.06 10.26
C ILE A 558 10.34 31.29 10.53
N SER A 559 10.10 32.37 9.80
CA SER A 559 10.78 33.65 9.99
C SER A 559 9.85 34.83 9.65
N PRO A 560 9.66 35.80 10.56
CA PRO A 560 10.13 35.79 11.96
C PRO A 560 9.37 34.77 12.84
N PRO A 561 9.96 34.28 13.96
CA PRO A 561 9.31 33.34 14.87
C PRO A 561 8.33 34.03 15.86
N SER A 562 8.29 35.35 15.90
CA SER A 562 7.34 36.13 16.70
C SER A 562 6.91 37.40 15.97
N GLY A 563 5.81 38.01 16.43
CA GLY A 563 5.29 39.25 15.88
C GLY A 563 3.84 39.51 16.25
N HIS A 564 3.20 40.47 15.60
CA HIS A 564 1.80 40.82 15.85
C HIS A 564 0.82 39.92 15.07
N ALA A 565 -0.46 39.91 15.47
CA ALA A 565 -1.51 39.34 14.63
C ALA A 565 -1.53 40.00 13.24
N GLY A 566 -1.64 39.23 12.17
CA GLY A 566 -1.48 39.75 10.80
C GLY A 566 -0.03 39.94 10.34
N GLN A 567 0.98 39.53 11.12
CA GLN A 567 2.39 39.53 10.68
C GLN A 567 2.59 38.61 9.47
N GLU A 568 3.28 39.08 8.41
CA GLU A 568 3.76 38.21 7.34
C GLU A 568 4.91 37.36 7.87
N ILE A 569 4.80 36.04 7.74
CA ILE A 569 5.86 35.08 8.04
C ILE A 569 6.20 34.25 6.80
N THR A 570 7.48 33.92 6.66
CA THR A 570 7.96 32.93 5.68
C THR A 570 8.10 31.59 6.37
N ILE A 571 7.56 30.54 5.76
CA ILE A 571 7.77 29.16 6.17
C ILE A 571 8.61 28.43 5.12
N ILE A 572 9.57 27.63 5.59
CA ILE A 572 10.38 26.72 4.79
C ILE A 572 10.15 25.32 5.35
N GLY A 573 9.79 24.38 4.48
CA GLY A 573 9.64 22.98 4.84
C GLY A 573 10.57 22.08 4.04
N GLU A 574 11.07 21.02 4.67
CA GLU A 574 11.95 20.02 4.06
C GLU A 574 11.52 18.59 4.44
N ASN A 575 11.94 17.60 3.66
CA ASN A 575 11.70 16.17 3.84
C ASN A 575 10.22 15.74 3.85
N PHE A 576 9.34 16.53 3.22
CA PHE A 576 7.96 16.12 2.93
C PHE A 576 7.90 15.23 1.68
N ILE A 577 6.74 14.65 1.38
CA ILE A 577 6.57 13.90 0.12
C ILE A 577 6.89 14.80 -1.08
N PRO A 578 7.73 14.34 -2.04
CA PRO A 578 8.00 15.04 -3.29
C PRO A 578 6.74 15.31 -4.12
N GLU A 579 6.66 16.50 -4.72
CA GLU A 579 5.53 16.96 -5.56
C GLU A 579 4.13 16.77 -4.93
N GLY A 580 4.07 16.65 -3.60
CA GLY A 580 2.89 16.37 -2.80
C GLY A 580 2.25 17.63 -2.21
N VAL A 581 1.03 17.48 -1.70
CA VAL A 581 0.32 18.58 -1.03
C VAL A 581 0.63 18.57 0.46
N VAL A 582 1.00 19.73 0.99
CA VAL A 582 1.22 20.01 2.40
C VAL A 582 0.18 21.02 2.88
N TYR A 583 -0.52 20.66 3.95
CA TYR A 583 -1.51 21.49 4.62
C TYR A 583 -0.86 22.22 5.78
N LEU A 584 -1.02 23.54 5.82
CA LEU A 584 -0.56 24.37 6.93
C LEU A 584 -1.70 24.67 7.90
N ARG A 585 -1.41 24.50 9.18
CA ARG A 585 -2.34 24.74 10.29
C ARG A 585 -1.69 25.65 11.32
N VAL A 586 -2.47 26.60 11.86
CA VAL A 586 -2.09 27.44 13.00
C VAL A 586 -3.14 27.22 14.10
N GLY A 587 -2.72 26.68 15.25
CA GLY A 587 -3.64 26.18 16.27
C GLY A 587 -4.55 25.07 15.70
N ASP A 588 -5.86 25.34 15.63
CA ASP A 588 -6.86 24.44 15.04
C ASP A 588 -7.35 24.88 13.65
N ALA A 589 -6.85 26.01 13.13
CA ALA A 589 -7.31 26.57 11.87
C ALA A 589 -6.36 26.23 10.70
N TYR A 590 -6.93 25.69 9.62
CA TYR A 590 -6.20 25.51 8.36
C TYR A 590 -6.04 26.84 7.64
N LEU A 591 -4.80 27.14 7.27
CA LEU A 591 -4.44 28.44 6.74
C LEU A 591 -4.19 28.40 5.24
N SER A 592 -3.46 27.39 4.77
CA SER A 592 -3.03 27.31 3.37
C SER A 592 -2.71 25.88 2.95
N THR A 593 -2.68 25.65 1.64
CA THR A 593 -2.16 24.44 1.02
C THR A 593 -0.99 24.83 0.13
N ILE A 594 0.10 24.07 0.24
CA ILE A 594 1.32 24.28 -0.53
C ILE A 594 1.67 22.97 -1.23
N ARG A 595 2.32 23.05 -2.39
CA ARG A 595 2.89 21.90 -3.07
C ARG A 595 4.40 21.90 -2.90
N THR A 596 4.96 20.76 -2.54
CA THR A 596 6.41 20.57 -2.47
C THR A 596 7.01 20.46 -3.87
N ASP A 597 8.31 20.72 -3.97
CA ASP A 597 9.11 20.43 -5.16
C ASP A 597 9.49 18.93 -5.22
N ARG A 598 10.32 18.57 -6.20
CA ARG A 598 10.83 17.20 -6.40
C ARG A 598 11.74 16.70 -5.27
N GLU A 599 12.27 17.60 -4.46
CA GLU A 599 13.07 17.22 -3.28
C GLU A 599 12.21 17.13 -2.01
N GLY A 600 10.89 17.35 -2.10
CA GLY A 600 10.03 17.39 -0.93
C GLY A 600 10.18 18.67 -0.11
N LYS A 601 10.68 19.75 -0.72
CA LYS A 601 10.87 21.05 -0.08
C LYS A 601 9.77 22.02 -0.50
N PHE A 602 9.48 23.00 0.35
CA PHE A 602 8.63 24.13 -0.02
C PHE A 602 9.06 25.40 0.69
N GLN A 603 8.74 26.54 0.07
CA GLN A 603 8.83 27.85 0.70
C GLN A 603 7.57 28.64 0.37
N SER A 604 6.96 29.25 1.39
CA SER A 604 5.77 30.08 1.21
C SER A 604 5.72 31.22 2.22
N LYS A 605 4.94 32.24 1.90
CA LYS A 605 4.65 33.37 2.77
C LYS A 605 3.18 33.41 3.10
N PHE A 606 2.86 33.72 4.36
CA PHE A 606 1.48 33.91 4.77
C PHE A 606 1.36 34.88 5.93
N PHE A 607 0.17 35.47 6.07
CA PHE A 607 -0.15 36.35 7.19
C PHE A 607 -0.67 35.50 8.36
N MET A 608 -0.14 35.75 9.55
CA MET A 608 -0.66 35.15 10.77
C MET A 608 -2.13 35.57 10.94
N PRO A 609 -3.03 34.63 11.28
CA PRO A 609 -4.43 34.95 11.43
C PRO A 609 -4.63 35.91 12.60
N ILE A 610 -5.87 36.30 12.83
CA ILE A 610 -6.21 37.12 13.98
C ILE A 610 -6.10 36.23 15.23
N LEU A 611 -5.12 36.52 16.08
CA LEU A 611 -4.74 35.71 17.24
C LEU A 611 -4.80 36.57 18.52
N SER A 612 -4.99 35.93 19.68
CA SER A 612 -4.69 36.55 20.98
C SER A 612 -3.17 36.52 21.24
N GLU A 613 -2.71 37.15 22.31
CA GLU A 613 -1.32 37.06 22.72
C GLU A 613 -0.95 35.65 23.18
N GLY A 614 0.25 35.18 22.82
CA GLY A 614 0.82 33.92 23.31
C GLY A 614 1.36 32.99 22.20
N PRO A 615 1.77 31.77 22.59
CA PRO A 615 2.34 30.80 21.66
C PRO A 615 1.26 30.09 20.84
N TYR A 616 1.47 30.03 19.53
CA TYR A 616 0.64 29.28 18.59
C TYR A 616 1.45 28.23 17.88
N ARG A 617 0.97 26.98 17.94
CA ARG A 617 1.55 25.89 17.16
C ARG A 617 1.27 26.12 15.68
N ILE A 618 2.32 26.09 14.88
CA ILE A 618 2.26 26.00 13.43
C ILE A 618 2.62 24.57 13.05
N GLU A 619 1.80 23.96 12.22
CA GLU A 619 1.98 22.57 11.80
C GLU A 619 1.86 22.48 10.28
N ALA A 620 2.75 21.72 9.68
CA ALA A 620 2.72 21.35 8.28
C ALA A 620 2.52 19.84 8.19
N ILE A 621 1.50 19.39 7.47
CA ILE A 621 1.14 17.98 7.35
C ILE A 621 0.98 17.63 5.87
N ASP A 622 1.67 16.62 5.36
CA ASP A 622 1.47 16.13 3.99
C ASP A 622 0.30 15.12 3.89
N THR A 623 -0.08 14.81 2.66
CA THR A 623 -1.19 13.88 2.35
C THR A 623 -1.00 12.46 2.88
N SER A 624 0.23 12.01 3.15
CA SER A 624 0.48 10.72 3.82
C SER A 624 0.40 10.80 5.34
N GLY A 625 0.23 11.99 5.89
CA GLY A 625 0.23 12.26 7.31
C GLY A 625 1.62 12.46 7.90
N ASN A 626 2.68 12.70 7.10
CA ASN A 626 3.96 13.11 7.67
C ASN A 626 3.78 14.56 8.13
N ARG A 627 4.37 14.91 9.27
CA ARG A 627 4.20 16.27 9.79
C ARG A 627 5.45 16.84 10.44
N ALA A 628 5.51 18.15 10.45
CA ALA A 628 6.45 18.95 11.22
C ALA A 628 5.70 20.03 11.97
N GLU A 629 6.18 20.40 13.16
CA GLU A 629 5.60 21.47 13.96
C GLU A 629 6.67 22.46 14.41
N THR A 630 6.25 23.70 14.62
CA THR A 630 7.03 24.78 15.21
C THR A 630 6.07 25.74 15.93
N TYR A 631 6.58 26.79 16.54
CA TYR A 631 5.78 27.75 17.31
C TYR A 631 6.01 29.17 16.82
N PHE A 632 4.93 29.91 16.68
CA PHE A 632 4.95 31.36 16.51
C PHE A 632 4.45 32.03 17.80
N TYR A 633 5.17 33.02 18.30
CA TYR A 633 4.74 33.80 19.46
C TYR A 633 4.05 35.09 19.01
N CYS A 634 2.74 35.19 19.27
CA CYS A 634 1.99 36.42 19.04
C CYS A 634 2.24 37.39 20.19
N GLU A 635 3.01 38.45 19.92
CA GLU A 635 3.37 39.49 20.89
C GLU A 635 2.23 40.50 21.09
N LEU A 636 1.47 40.76 20.02
CA LEU A 636 0.38 41.74 20.04
C LEU A 636 -0.85 41.15 19.35
N GLY A 637 -1.74 40.59 20.16
CA GLY A 637 -3.00 40.01 19.76
C GLY A 637 -4.21 40.90 20.06
N LEU A 638 -5.41 40.43 19.68
CA LEU A 638 -6.68 41.15 19.90
C LEU A 638 -6.93 41.51 21.37
N ASP A 639 -6.47 40.68 22.30
CA ASP A 639 -6.69 40.82 23.73
C ASP A 639 -5.56 41.58 24.44
N THR A 640 -4.43 41.83 23.77
CA THR A 640 -3.28 42.53 24.37
C THR A 640 -3.69 43.92 24.84
N VAL A 641 -4.38 44.69 23.99
CA VAL A 641 -4.85 46.04 24.37
C VAL A 641 -5.84 45.98 25.53
N LYS A 642 -6.72 44.97 25.56
CA LYS A 642 -7.70 44.77 26.64
C LYS A 642 -7.00 44.41 27.96
N LYS A 643 -6.04 43.48 27.92
CA LYS A 643 -5.23 43.08 29.08
C LYS A 643 -4.44 44.25 29.64
N GLU A 644 -3.86 45.07 28.76
CA GLU A 644 -3.10 46.26 29.17
C GLU A 644 -4.01 47.29 29.86
N ILE A 645 -5.21 47.52 29.32
CA ILE A 645 -6.22 48.38 29.95
C ILE A 645 -6.67 47.82 31.30
N ASP A 646 -6.94 46.52 31.40
CA ASP A 646 -7.37 45.87 32.64
C ASP A 646 -6.25 45.88 33.71
N SER A 647 -4.99 45.73 33.28
CA SER A 647 -3.80 45.86 34.13
C SER A 647 -3.66 47.29 34.67
N MET A 648 -3.75 48.28 33.78
CA MET A 648 -3.73 49.70 34.16
C MET A 648 -4.87 50.05 35.13
N LYS A 649 -6.07 49.48 34.93
CA LYS A 649 -7.21 49.65 35.87
C LYS A 649 -6.91 49.06 37.24
N LYS A 650 -6.36 47.84 37.32
CA LYS A 650 -5.95 47.23 38.61
C LYS A 650 -4.86 48.04 39.31
N GLU A 651 -3.89 48.54 38.57
CA GLU A 651 -2.82 49.36 39.15
C GLU A 651 -3.35 50.71 39.65
N TYR A 652 -4.30 51.31 38.92
CA TYR A 652 -5.06 52.47 39.37
C TYR A 652 -5.85 52.19 40.65
N GLU A 653 -6.62 51.10 40.72
CA GLU A 653 -7.37 50.70 41.92
C GLU A 653 -6.44 50.51 43.12
N LYS A 654 -5.28 49.87 42.92
CA LYS A 654 -4.26 49.68 43.95
C LYS A 654 -3.64 51.00 44.41
N MET A 655 -3.38 51.94 43.49
CA MET A 655 -2.95 53.30 43.84
C MET A 655 -4.03 54.04 44.63
N LEU A 656 -5.29 53.92 44.21
CA LEU A 656 -6.44 54.53 44.88
C LEU A 656 -6.60 54.01 46.31
N GLU A 657 -6.50 52.69 46.52
CA GLU A 657 -6.49 52.07 47.85
C GLU A 657 -5.30 52.53 48.70
N LYS A 658 -4.11 52.69 48.11
CA LYS A 658 -2.91 53.18 48.80
C LYS A 658 -3.03 54.65 49.22
N VAL A 659 -3.74 55.46 48.43
CA VAL A 659 -4.09 56.84 48.76
C VAL A 659 -5.18 56.88 49.84
N MET A 660 -6.22 56.06 49.73
CA MET A 660 -7.33 56.02 50.71
C MET A 660 -6.95 55.37 52.05
N SER A 661 -5.96 54.46 52.07
CA SER A 661 -5.43 53.85 53.31
C SER A 661 -4.39 54.72 54.04
N ARG A 662 -3.84 55.75 53.38
CA ARG A 662 -3.10 56.81 54.07
C ARG A 662 -4.10 57.77 54.69
N ASN A 663 -4.28 57.65 56.00
CA ASN A 663 -5.16 58.50 56.78
C ASN A 663 -5.00 59.97 56.41
N MET A 664 -6.15 60.58 56.17
CA MET A 664 -6.39 61.97 55.81
C MET A 664 -6.01 62.89 56.98
N SER A 665 -4.73 63.02 57.26
CA SER A 665 -4.19 63.97 58.25
C SER A 665 -2.80 64.41 57.81
N ILE A 666 -2.75 65.51 57.07
CA ILE A 666 -1.84 66.66 57.20
C ILE A 666 -1.82 67.37 55.85
N VAL A 667 -2.46 68.54 55.82
CA VAL A 667 -2.39 69.52 54.75
C VAL A 667 -1.00 70.15 54.79
N GLY A 668 -0.26 70.11 53.67
CA GLY A 668 0.85 71.04 53.44
C GLY A 668 2.21 70.48 53.04
N ASP A 669 2.31 69.48 52.17
CA ASP A 669 3.63 69.07 51.63
C ASP A 669 3.64 68.97 50.08
N LYS A 670 4.73 69.41 49.46
CA LYS A 670 4.94 69.50 48.00
C LYS A 670 4.96 68.13 47.29
N SER A 671 4.76 67.02 48.00
CA SER A 671 4.64 65.69 47.41
C SER A 671 3.24 65.41 46.81
N TYR A 672 2.22 66.19 47.15
CA TYR A 672 0.84 65.99 46.66
C TYR A 672 0.60 66.50 45.25
N GLU A 673 1.30 67.57 44.80
CA GLU A 673 1.21 68.05 43.42
C GLU A 673 1.76 67.02 42.43
N ASN A 674 2.88 66.35 42.77
CA ASN A 674 3.44 65.29 41.94
C ASN A 674 2.53 64.07 41.84
N VAL A 675 1.83 63.72 42.93
CA VAL A 675 0.84 62.64 42.90
C VAL A 675 -0.35 63.06 42.05
N PHE A 676 -0.90 64.26 42.24
CA PHE A 676 -2.06 64.77 41.50
C PHE A 676 -1.78 64.93 39.99
N GLU A 677 -0.59 65.41 39.62
CA GLU A 677 -0.16 65.45 38.21
C GLU A 677 0.02 64.04 37.63
N ALA A 678 0.61 63.11 38.39
CA ALA A 678 0.70 61.72 37.96
C ALA A 678 -0.68 61.09 37.78
N THR A 679 -1.65 61.35 38.67
CA THR A 679 -3.03 60.88 38.54
C THR A 679 -3.72 61.50 37.32
N LYS A 680 -3.51 62.80 37.08
CA LYS A 680 -4.08 63.51 35.93
C LYS A 680 -3.51 62.99 34.61
N MET A 681 -2.19 62.80 34.52
CA MET A 681 -1.56 62.16 33.37
C MET A 681 -2.09 60.74 33.14
N LEU A 682 -2.36 59.97 34.20
CA LEU A 682 -2.95 58.64 34.08
C LEU A 682 -4.40 58.70 33.56
N ILE A 683 -5.22 59.63 34.07
CA ILE A 683 -6.61 59.84 33.65
C ILE A 683 -6.68 60.23 32.17
N ASP A 684 -5.82 61.15 31.75
CA ASP A 684 -5.76 61.61 30.36
C ASP A 684 -5.32 60.46 29.44
N LYS A 685 -4.37 59.61 29.89
CA LYS A 685 -3.92 58.42 29.14
C LYS A 685 -5.00 57.34 29.04
N ILE A 686 -5.76 57.10 30.12
CA ILE A 686 -6.89 56.16 30.14
C ILE A 686 -8.02 56.65 29.23
N SER A 687 -8.40 57.93 29.31
CA SER A 687 -9.41 58.52 28.43
C SER A 687 -9.01 58.46 26.96
N TRP A 688 -7.73 58.72 26.65
CA TRP A 688 -7.21 58.59 25.30
C TRP A 688 -7.31 57.15 24.78
N LEU A 689 -6.88 56.17 25.59
CA LEU A 689 -6.96 54.75 25.24
C LEU A 689 -8.40 54.24 25.09
N GLU A 690 -9.34 54.69 25.94
CA GLU A 690 -10.76 54.36 25.82
C GLU A 690 -11.37 54.95 24.53
N SER A 691 -10.91 56.12 24.10
CA SER A 691 -11.31 56.71 22.83
C SER A 691 -10.80 55.89 21.63
N GLU A 692 -9.55 55.42 21.69
CA GLU A 692 -8.93 54.60 20.65
C GLU A 692 -9.58 53.21 20.54
N LEU A 693 -9.96 52.63 21.68
CA LEU A 693 -10.70 51.36 21.74
C LEU A 693 -12.10 51.50 21.14
N THR A 694 -12.77 52.63 21.41
CA THR A 694 -14.08 52.95 20.84
C THR A 694 -13.97 53.15 19.33
N TYR A 695 -12.91 53.80 18.87
CA TYR A 695 -12.60 53.96 17.45
C TYR A 695 -12.37 52.61 16.77
N LEU A 696 -11.52 51.74 17.33
CA LEU A 696 -11.28 50.39 16.81
C LEU A 696 -12.55 49.52 16.80
N ARG A 697 -13.41 49.65 17.83
CA ARG A 697 -14.71 48.96 17.87
C ARG A 697 -15.62 49.43 16.75
N ASN A 698 -15.65 50.73 16.47
CA ASN A 698 -16.44 51.30 15.38
C ASN A 698 -15.90 50.88 14.01
N VAL A 699 -14.58 50.83 13.83
CA VAL A 699 -13.95 50.31 12.60
C VAL A 699 -14.28 48.83 12.41
N SER A 700 -14.22 48.02 13.46
CA SER A 700 -14.65 46.61 13.44
C SER A 700 -16.11 46.45 13.01
N TYR A 701 -17.03 47.26 13.55
CA TYR A 701 -18.43 47.27 13.12
C TYR A 701 -18.59 47.68 11.64
N LEU A 702 -17.77 48.63 11.17
CA LEU A 702 -17.80 49.08 9.79
C LEU A 702 -17.30 48.00 8.81
N VAL A 703 -16.24 47.29 9.18
CA VAL A 703 -15.70 46.16 8.40
C VAL A 703 -16.69 44.98 8.39
N THR A 704 -17.33 44.67 9.51
CA THR A 704 -18.39 43.63 9.54
C THR A 704 -19.62 44.03 8.74
N ALA A 705 -20.02 45.31 8.76
CA ALA A 705 -21.10 45.82 7.92
C ALA A 705 -20.73 45.77 6.43
N LEU A 706 -19.49 46.09 6.06
CA LEU A 706 -18.98 46.00 4.68
C LEU A 706 -18.93 44.55 4.18
N LEU A 707 -18.46 43.61 5.01
CA LEU A 707 -18.46 42.18 4.69
C LEU A 707 -19.88 41.64 4.54
N ALA A 708 -20.81 42.03 5.42
CA ALA A 708 -22.22 41.68 5.30
C ALA A 708 -22.84 42.24 4.01
N ALA A 709 -22.53 43.49 3.64
CA ALA A 709 -22.97 44.09 2.38
C ALA A 709 -22.39 43.36 1.16
N LEU A 710 -21.10 42.98 1.18
CA LEU A 710 -20.46 42.17 0.14
C LEU A 710 -21.12 40.79 -0.01
N CYS A 711 -21.46 40.12 1.09
CA CYS A 711 -22.21 38.86 1.07
C CYS A 711 -23.62 39.03 0.47
N ILE A 712 -24.31 40.13 0.77
CA ILE A 712 -25.63 40.44 0.19
C ILE A 712 -25.50 40.72 -1.31
N VAL A 713 -24.50 41.49 -1.74
CA VAL A 713 -24.22 41.75 -3.16
C VAL A 713 -23.89 40.45 -3.90
N PHE A 714 -23.08 39.58 -3.30
CA PHE A 714 -22.73 38.28 -3.87
C PHE A 714 -23.96 37.36 -3.97
N LEU A 715 -24.82 37.32 -2.95
CA LEU A 715 -26.10 36.59 -2.97
C LEU A 715 -27.06 37.13 -4.04
N LEU A 716 -27.12 38.44 -4.24
CA LEU A 716 -27.92 39.08 -5.28
C LEU A 716 -27.37 38.77 -6.68
N PHE A 717 -26.04 38.76 -6.85
CA PHE A 717 -25.38 38.41 -8.10
C PHE A 717 -25.57 36.93 -8.45
N TRP A 718 -25.45 36.05 -7.45
CA TRP A 718 -25.72 34.61 -7.58
C TRP A 718 -27.20 34.33 -7.93
N LYS A 719 -28.13 35.07 -7.30
CA LYS A 719 -29.56 34.99 -7.61
C LYS A 719 -29.86 35.48 -9.02
N ARG A 720 -29.20 36.55 -9.49
CA ARG A 720 -29.34 37.06 -10.86
C ARG A 720 -28.80 36.07 -11.91
N GLN A 721 -27.62 35.47 -11.69
CA GLN A 721 -27.09 34.44 -12.59
C GLN A 721 -27.96 33.17 -12.65
N ARG A 722 -28.68 32.82 -11.58
CA ARG A 722 -29.66 31.71 -11.59
C ARG A 722 -30.95 32.04 -12.34
N ILE A 723 -31.32 33.32 -12.43
CA ILE A 723 -32.51 33.78 -13.16
C ILE A 723 -32.21 33.93 -14.66
N GLU A 724 -30.96 34.26 -15.04
CA GLU A 724 -30.52 34.32 -16.45
C GLU A 724 -30.18 32.95 -17.06
N LYS A 725 -30.10 31.87 -16.25
CA LYS A 725 -29.87 30.48 -16.70
C LYS A 725 -31.14 29.60 -16.72
N LYS A 726 -32.30 30.16 -16.39
CA LYS A 726 -33.63 29.57 -16.65
C LYS A 726 -34.29 30.33 -17.78
#